data_AF-A0A2B7X4T5-F1
#
_entry.id   AF-A0A2B7X4T5-F1
#
_cell.length_a   1.000
_cell.length_b   1.000
_cell.length_c   1.000
_cell.angle_alpha   90.00
_cell.angle_beta   90.00
_cell.angle_gamma   90.00
#
_symmetry.space_group_name_H-M   'P 1'
#
loop_
_entity.id
_entity.type
_entity.pdbx_description
1 polymer ?
#
loop_
_entity_poly.entity_id
_entity_poly.type
_entity_poly.pdbx_seq_one_letter_code
_entity_poly.pdbx_strand_id
1 'polypeptide(L)'
;MEIFCRNIPEQVHEKHLEKEFTPVLAAFKIYTFHCRRLPKRNALLTISDITKAERLLARYGQDEKQTKKPAQLLRMFGRVIYLSPGKNAPDEFFIRHLNEKEEKRLTRRLPTIPAAEGAAVKRVKSFYIMSMSCGMWDYAGSQPLFLDCFRLGTGGNVRFGKTALRITLENRPSMFQYHLEFAYGNILSIYLGAPAVVVTSDTAPRLYVEEPMNELTKQMEALFARNGVYRKSPKKRVGHFGGEHEAVAGTCFTYRFLLRDPRDIARVRDLRNERYIPPMSHWSDYSRSIGAPYKDYMERFDREILKQYVPYRIKFQFQKLVWNGVLAPMKALHIFPYVQELVRDHGVDVVVTSLSRFALKMQFPAPDVDHEDVEVPQLMESLASYVENIAEEHAITRDGNDSSSTSNNILVHRIHVTPCATYLVGPSLEAKNRVLRKYAGNIDNFLRVEFIDETGEPVRYDPKSNLDDIYHGRFKGVLKKGLRVGGRLFQFLGFSHSSLRSQTCWFVSQFVDENATVCDARTIIDQLGYFGHIFSPAKQAARIGQTFSDTLTSISISPECVMMDAPDVERNGRVFSDGVGTLSKDVMYKIWKEYAGRAKVKPTVFQIRFAGAKGMVSLDSTKKGESLMLRKSMVKFPAKDSWNIEICGSGIQKLPFYLNQQIIKILEDLGVAPSAFLKLQQDEITRLQDTMKSTAQAARFLGETSVAKCLRLEWVLQLLEGFDLNYRDDAFLRNVMELAVLVKLRDLKYRARIRVPNAVTLYGIMDETGILKAHQIFCPILSDSGHREILVRENVVITRSPAMHPGDVQLVDAVDVPEDSPLRKLHNCVVFSKWGDRDLPSMLSGGDLDGDLYNIIYDTSLLSVTTYQPADYPRPQEVVLDRQVTKDDIVEFFILFMQQDQLGRIATVHQALADQRPGGTLHLDCLKLAELHSVAVDFSKSGNPVDLTLIPRFPRYRPDFMTPNPRVHIAESISVLEEQDEKVVDDDDDEEERQPMKFYKSEKVLGHLFRAIDEQAFLKKLQDAGQRSSSATGTPPILQSLLAYVGRETQGFVWDHHIEEAHRIKEIYDDDLWRMMHDYSATPWKSYITETEICAGSILGQGEKIHRKQKEASKTMRDEYESLVSYIKSRIRDTMSGGDEALERSIACFYVSMFEDPASDTSKHKKSAASGGGRPKLFSFPWIAAIVCLGEVDRLQRMMPFS
;
A
#
# COMPACT_ATOMS: atom_id res chain seq x y z
N MET A 1 10.99 23.17 33.57
CA MET A 1 11.95 24.28 33.71
C MET A 1 13.13 24.08 32.77
N GLU A 2 13.57 25.15 32.11
CA GLU A 2 14.88 25.16 31.43
C GLU A 2 15.95 25.65 32.40
N ILE A 3 17.13 25.02 32.35
CA ILE A 3 18.31 25.37 33.12
C ILE A 3 19.43 25.66 32.14
N PHE A 4 20.00 26.86 32.22
CA PHE A 4 21.11 27.27 31.38
C PHE A 4 22.44 26.81 31.98
N CYS A 5 23.22 26.08 31.21
CA CYS A 5 24.51 25.50 31.60
C CYS A 5 25.63 26.26 30.90
N ARG A 6 26.56 26.86 31.66
CA ARG A 6 27.70 27.63 31.14
C ARG A 6 29.02 26.89 31.32
N ASN A 7 30.01 27.22 30.49
CA ASN A 7 31.39 26.70 30.53
C ASN A 7 31.54 25.24 30.05
N ILE A 8 30.70 24.81 29.11
CA ILE A 8 30.78 23.48 28.50
C ILE A 8 31.91 23.43 27.47
N PRO A 9 32.79 22.41 27.46
CA PRO A 9 33.87 22.32 26.50
C PRO A 9 33.37 22.25 25.04
N GLU A 10 34.10 22.86 24.12
CA GLU A 10 33.69 22.93 22.70
C GLU A 10 33.67 21.57 21.99
N GLN A 11 34.37 20.57 22.53
CA GLN A 11 34.45 19.22 21.96
C GLN A 11 33.35 18.28 22.49
N VAL A 12 32.46 18.76 23.38
CA VAL A 12 31.45 17.92 24.06
C VAL A 12 30.12 17.98 23.33
N HIS A 13 29.64 16.84 22.82
CA HIS A 13 28.36 16.71 22.11
C HIS A 13 27.18 16.54 23.10
N GLU A 14 25.94 16.64 22.61
CA GLU A 14 24.72 16.52 23.45
C GLU A 14 24.68 15.20 24.24
N LYS A 15 25.01 14.08 23.59
CA LYS A 15 25.08 12.75 24.24
C LYS A 15 26.10 12.68 25.38
N HIS A 16 27.27 13.30 25.20
CA HIS A 16 28.28 13.38 26.26
C HIS A 16 27.76 14.16 27.48
N LEU A 17 27.03 15.26 27.24
CA LEU A 17 26.37 16.01 28.30
C LEU A 17 25.32 15.17 29.01
N GLU A 18 24.46 14.47 28.26
CA GLU A 18 23.43 13.61 28.86
C GLU A 18 24.05 12.52 29.74
N LYS A 19 25.12 11.86 29.28
CA LYS A 19 25.82 10.82 30.05
C LYS A 19 26.37 11.36 31.37
N GLU A 20 27.02 12.52 31.37
CA GLU A 20 27.58 13.13 32.58
C GLU A 20 26.51 13.74 33.50
N PHE A 21 25.42 14.28 32.94
CA PHE A 21 24.31 14.81 33.75
C PHE A 21 23.49 13.68 34.40
N THR A 22 23.40 12.50 33.78
CA THR A 22 22.61 11.37 34.28
C THR A 22 22.87 11.03 35.76
N PRO A 23 24.11 10.75 36.22
CA PRO A 23 24.36 10.44 37.62
C PRO A 23 24.09 11.63 38.56
N VAL A 24 24.34 12.86 38.10
CA VAL A 24 24.09 14.09 38.88
C VAL A 24 22.59 14.28 39.11
N LEU A 25 21.79 14.09 38.07
CA LEU A 25 20.34 14.28 38.08
C LEU A 25 19.60 13.14 38.79
N ALA A 26 20.13 11.91 38.71
CA ALA A 26 19.61 10.76 39.44
C ALA A 26 19.54 11.00 40.97
N ALA A 27 20.49 11.75 41.54
CA ALA A 27 20.49 12.14 42.96
C ALA A 27 19.27 12.99 43.38
N PHE A 28 18.61 13.63 42.42
CA PHE A 28 17.39 14.42 42.62
C PHE A 28 16.12 13.67 42.17
N LYS A 29 16.23 12.37 41.89
CA LYS A 29 15.18 11.54 41.29
C LYS A 29 14.70 12.07 39.93
N ILE A 30 15.63 12.61 39.14
CA ILE A 30 15.40 13.08 37.77
C ILE A 30 16.03 12.05 36.84
N TYR A 31 15.19 11.21 36.24
CA TYR A 31 15.64 10.09 35.42
C TYR A 31 15.44 10.33 33.93
N THR A 32 14.53 11.24 33.58
CA THR A 32 14.30 11.72 32.21
C THR A 32 14.50 13.23 32.15
N PHE A 33 15.34 13.66 31.22
CA PHE A 33 15.66 15.05 30.95
C PHE A 33 16.15 15.16 29.50
N HIS A 34 16.40 16.38 29.05
CA HIS A 34 17.00 16.60 27.74
C HIS A 34 18.07 17.68 27.81
N CYS A 35 19.21 17.43 27.20
CA CYS A 35 20.28 18.41 27.10
C CYS A 35 20.44 18.87 25.65
N ARG A 36 20.25 20.17 25.40
CA ARG A 36 20.51 20.78 24.10
C ARG A 36 21.76 21.63 24.16
N ARG A 37 22.72 21.40 23.29
CA ARG A 37 23.93 22.23 23.21
C ARG A 37 23.59 23.56 22.54
N LEU A 38 24.18 24.64 23.05
CA LEU A 38 24.04 25.99 22.51
C LEU A 38 25.42 26.51 22.04
N PRO A 39 25.44 27.52 21.15
CA PRO A 39 26.67 28.19 20.75
C PRO A 39 27.42 28.80 21.95
N LYS A 40 28.71 29.08 21.77
CA LYS A 40 29.57 29.79 22.76
C LYS A 40 29.69 29.07 24.11
N ARG A 41 29.93 27.75 24.12
CA ARG A 41 30.18 26.94 25.34
C ARG A 41 29.01 26.88 26.33
N ASN A 42 27.78 26.91 25.81
CA ASN A 42 26.58 26.83 26.62
C ASN A 42 25.77 25.58 26.29
N ALA A 43 24.88 25.18 27.19
CA ALA A 43 23.82 24.21 26.91
C ALA A 43 22.56 24.56 27.69
N LEU A 44 21.48 23.86 27.36
CA LEU A 44 20.17 24.02 27.95
C LEU A 44 19.69 22.66 28.42
N LEU A 45 19.52 22.53 29.72
CA LEU A 45 18.98 21.34 30.36
C LEU A 45 17.49 21.55 30.61
N THR A 46 16.63 20.70 30.04
CA THR A 46 15.18 20.76 30.23
C THR A 46 14.75 19.64 31.17
N ILE A 47 14.08 20.02 32.25
CA ILE A 47 13.55 19.12 33.29
C ILE A 47 12.06 19.37 33.41
N SER A 48 11.24 18.33 33.35
CA SER A 48 9.79 18.47 33.37
C SER A 48 9.24 18.87 34.74
N ASP A 49 9.80 18.34 35.82
CA ASP A 49 9.43 18.64 37.21
C ASP A 49 10.16 19.88 37.75
N ILE A 50 9.41 20.96 37.99
CA ILE A 50 9.93 22.22 38.52
C ILE A 50 10.52 22.04 39.92
N THR A 51 9.87 21.28 40.81
CA THR A 51 10.33 21.09 42.19
C THR A 51 11.69 20.39 42.21
N LYS A 52 11.88 19.38 41.34
CA LYS A 52 13.17 18.69 41.22
C LYS A 52 14.25 19.61 40.62
N ALA A 53 13.89 20.43 39.63
CA ALA A 53 14.79 21.41 39.02
C ALA A 53 15.24 22.49 40.03
N GLU A 54 14.34 22.99 40.88
CA GLU A 54 14.66 23.95 41.93
C GLU A 54 15.60 23.37 42.98
N ARG A 55 15.43 22.10 43.37
CA ARG A 55 16.36 21.40 44.27
C ARG A 55 17.77 21.27 43.65
N LEU A 56 17.85 21.03 42.34
CA LEU A 56 19.12 20.99 41.61
C LEU A 56 19.80 22.36 41.64
N LEU A 57 19.05 23.43 41.35
CA LEU A 57 19.54 24.81 41.37
C LEU A 57 19.88 25.29 42.78
N ALA A 58 19.18 24.84 43.82
CA ALA A 58 19.53 25.15 45.20
C ALA A 58 20.91 24.60 45.58
N ARG A 59 21.31 23.46 45.00
CA ARG A 59 22.61 22.82 45.26
C ARG A 59 23.74 23.36 44.38
N TYR A 60 23.49 23.47 43.07
CA TYR A 60 24.53 23.77 42.07
C TYR A 60 24.31 25.09 41.32
N GLY A 61 23.20 25.79 41.58
CA GLY A 61 22.82 27.00 40.86
C GLY A 61 23.66 28.21 41.26
N GLN A 62 23.93 29.06 40.27
CA GLN A 62 24.64 30.33 40.41
C GLN A 62 23.90 31.41 39.62
N ASP A 63 23.73 32.59 40.21
CA ASP A 63 23.07 33.71 39.55
C ASP A 63 23.91 34.27 38.37
N GLU A 64 23.25 34.87 37.37
CA GLU A 64 23.92 35.41 36.17
C GLU A 64 24.95 36.50 36.53
N LYS A 65 24.67 37.31 37.56
CA LYS A 65 25.53 38.38 38.08
C LYS A 65 26.66 37.90 39.01
N GLN A 66 26.81 36.58 39.22
CA GLN A 66 27.81 35.94 40.09
C GLN A 66 27.80 36.39 41.57
N THR A 67 26.74 37.06 42.02
CA THR A 67 26.58 37.61 43.38
C THR A 67 26.30 36.54 44.43
N LYS A 68 25.72 35.39 44.04
CA LYS A 68 25.42 34.26 44.92
C LYS A 68 26.24 33.03 44.49
N LYS A 69 27.10 32.52 45.37
CA LYS A 69 27.94 31.33 45.12
C LYS A 69 27.10 30.05 45.25
N PRO A 70 27.30 29.03 44.40
CA PRO A 70 26.60 27.76 44.51
C PRO A 70 27.00 27.04 45.81
N ALA A 71 26.05 26.32 46.42
CA ALA A 71 26.31 25.56 47.66
C ALA A 71 27.34 24.43 47.43
N GLN A 72 27.39 23.88 46.23
CA GLN A 72 28.37 22.88 45.80
C GLN A 72 28.80 23.14 44.35
N LEU A 73 30.08 22.95 44.04
CA LEU A 73 30.59 23.10 42.67
C LEU A 73 30.27 21.85 41.84
N LEU A 74 29.62 22.03 40.70
CA LEU A 74 29.40 20.96 39.72
C LEU A 74 30.62 20.86 38.80
N ARG A 75 31.38 19.76 38.91
CA ARG A 75 32.54 19.49 38.04
C ARG A 75 32.19 18.41 37.02
N MET A 76 32.33 18.72 35.74
CA MET A 76 32.12 17.80 34.62
C MET A 76 33.20 18.07 33.57
N PHE A 77 33.70 17.02 32.91
CA PHE A 77 34.78 17.14 31.91
C PHE A 77 36.03 17.91 32.41
N GLY A 78 36.38 17.77 33.68
CA GLY A 78 37.52 18.48 34.30
C GLY A 78 37.31 19.99 34.49
N ARG A 79 36.11 20.53 34.28
CA ARG A 79 35.78 21.96 34.45
C ARG A 79 34.59 22.15 35.38
N VAL A 80 34.47 23.37 35.94
CA VAL A 80 33.28 23.76 36.70
C VAL A 80 32.20 24.20 35.72
N ILE A 81 31.04 23.54 35.77
CA ILE A 81 29.84 23.89 35.00
C ILE A 81 28.93 24.71 35.89
N TYR A 82 28.44 25.84 35.37
CA TYR A 82 27.57 26.75 36.13
C TYR A 82 26.13 26.63 35.64
N LEU A 83 25.21 26.39 36.56
CA LEU A 83 23.77 26.26 36.27
C LEU A 83 23.04 27.54 36.68
N SER A 84 22.14 28.04 35.83
CA SER A 84 21.23 29.14 36.17
C SER A 84 19.83 28.87 35.62
N PRO A 85 18.77 29.45 36.19
CA PRO A 85 17.44 29.37 35.59
C PRO A 85 17.46 29.87 34.14
N GLY A 86 16.80 29.15 33.23
CA GLY A 86 16.57 29.61 31.87
C GLY A 86 15.58 30.79 31.84
N LYS A 87 15.72 31.67 30.84
CA LYS A 87 14.87 32.86 30.69
C LYS A 87 13.53 32.59 30.00
N ASN A 88 13.43 31.47 29.28
CA ASN A 88 12.26 31.10 28.50
C ASN A 88 11.55 29.91 29.15
N ALA A 89 10.22 29.87 29.02
CA ALA A 89 9.47 28.66 29.33
C ALA A 89 9.80 27.58 28.27
N PRO A 90 10.05 26.32 28.68
CA PRO A 90 10.21 25.23 27.73
C PRO A 90 8.90 24.99 26.96
N ASP A 91 9.03 24.49 25.73
CA ASP A 91 7.89 24.10 24.90
C ASP A 91 7.00 23.09 25.63
N GLU A 92 5.69 23.36 25.71
CA GLU A 92 4.74 22.55 26.47
C GLU A 92 4.66 21.11 25.96
N PHE A 93 4.60 20.91 24.63
CA PHE A 93 4.53 19.59 24.02
C PHE A 93 5.81 18.81 24.23
N PHE A 94 6.94 19.51 24.31
CA PHE A 94 8.20 18.90 24.68
C PHE A 94 8.22 18.41 26.14
N ILE A 95 7.65 19.19 27.06
CA ILE A 95 7.50 18.78 28.46
C ILE A 95 6.58 17.57 28.57
N ARG A 96 5.46 17.55 27.83
CA ARG A 96 4.55 16.39 27.74
C ARG A 96 5.28 15.13 27.24
N HIS A 97 6.11 15.25 26.20
CA HIS A 97 6.97 14.17 25.72
C HIS A 97 7.92 13.64 26.80
N LEU A 98 8.58 14.52 27.56
CA LEU A 98 9.47 14.12 28.66
C LEU A 98 8.72 13.42 29.80
N ASN A 99 7.54 13.92 30.16
CA ASN A 99 6.68 13.31 31.17
C ASN A 99 6.22 11.92 30.78
N GLU A 100 5.83 11.72 29.52
CA GLU A 100 5.43 10.41 29.00
C GLU A 100 6.60 9.41 29.04
N LYS A 101 7.82 9.84 28.67
CA LYS A 101 9.02 9.01 28.73
C LYS A 101 9.35 8.61 30.18
N GLU A 102 9.16 9.51 31.14
CA GLU A 102 9.30 9.21 32.57
C GLU A 102 8.18 8.25 33.06
N GLU A 103 6.93 8.46 32.66
CA GLU A 103 5.78 7.61 33.01
C GLU A 103 5.99 6.16 32.50
N LYS A 104 6.39 6.00 31.23
CA LYS A 104 6.74 4.71 30.62
C LYS A 104 7.90 4.01 31.35
N ARG A 105 8.86 4.77 31.86
CA ARG A 105 9.98 4.25 32.66
C ARG A 105 9.53 3.77 34.04
N LEU A 106 8.55 4.44 34.64
CA LEU A 106 8.03 4.10 35.97
C LEU A 106 7.05 2.91 35.94
N THR A 107 6.22 2.80 34.91
CA THR A 107 5.25 1.69 34.76
C THR A 107 5.92 0.36 34.42
N ARG A 108 7.03 0.39 33.68
CA ARG A 108 7.94 -0.75 33.51
C ARG A 108 8.76 -0.93 34.79
N ARG A 109 8.25 -1.68 35.77
CA ARG A 109 9.00 -2.06 36.99
C ARG A 109 10.45 -2.43 36.61
N LEU A 110 11.40 -1.60 37.03
CA LEU A 110 12.87 -1.70 36.86
C LEU A 110 13.40 -2.96 36.16
N PRO A 111 14.12 -2.85 35.03
CA PRO A 111 15.44 -3.45 35.00
C PRO A 111 16.31 -2.61 35.95
N THR A 112 16.92 -3.29 36.90
CA THR A 112 18.27 -3.06 37.40
C THR A 112 18.94 -1.80 36.83
N ILE A 113 19.44 -0.91 37.71
CA ILE A 113 20.74 -0.27 37.41
C ILE A 113 21.57 -1.42 36.85
N PRO A 114 22.14 -1.34 35.63
CA PRO A 114 22.92 -2.46 35.13
C PRO A 114 23.85 -2.83 36.27
N ALA A 115 23.69 -4.05 36.80
CA ALA A 115 24.84 -4.68 37.42
C ALA A 115 25.94 -4.54 36.37
N ALA A 116 27.19 -4.46 36.81
CA ALA A 116 28.32 -4.50 35.91
C ALA A 116 28.39 -5.89 35.20
N GLU A 117 27.34 -6.30 34.49
CA GLU A 117 27.46 -7.07 33.27
C GLU A 117 28.33 -6.22 32.36
N GLY A 118 29.52 -6.75 32.07
CA GLY A 118 30.60 -6.03 31.42
C GLY A 118 30.07 -5.17 30.29
N ALA A 119 30.47 -3.89 30.28
CA ALA A 119 30.14 -2.93 29.24
C ALA A 119 30.04 -3.65 27.90
N ALA A 120 28.84 -3.67 27.28
CA ALA A 120 28.65 -4.24 25.96
C ALA A 120 29.78 -3.69 25.08
N VAL A 121 30.73 -4.56 24.72
CA VAL A 121 31.93 -4.14 24.00
C VAL A 121 31.43 -3.51 22.71
N LYS A 122 31.61 -2.20 22.55
CA LYS A 122 31.24 -1.49 21.32
C LYS A 122 31.93 -2.19 20.16
N ARG A 123 31.15 -2.95 19.39
CA ARG A 123 31.66 -3.66 18.21
C ARG A 123 31.89 -2.65 17.11
N VAL A 124 33.00 -2.79 16.40
CA VAL A 124 33.30 -1.95 15.23
C VAL A 124 32.25 -2.23 14.17
N LYS A 125 31.53 -1.20 13.72
CA LYS A 125 30.48 -1.29 12.69
C LYS A 125 30.84 -0.64 11.36
N SER A 126 32.01 -0.01 11.27
CA SER A 126 32.50 0.63 10.05
C SER A 126 33.88 0.11 9.68
N PHE A 127 34.04 -0.25 8.40
CA PHE A 127 35.22 -0.90 7.86
C PHE A 127 35.66 -0.20 6.59
N TYR A 128 36.97 0.01 6.42
CA TYR A 128 37.51 0.64 5.22
C TYR A 128 37.58 -0.36 4.07
N ILE A 129 37.27 0.11 2.86
CA ILE A 129 37.31 -0.68 1.64
C ILE A 129 38.25 -0.06 0.60
N MET A 130 38.82 -0.91 -0.25
CA MET A 130 39.69 -0.52 -1.35
C MET A 130 38.95 -0.38 -2.67
N SER A 131 37.91 -1.18 -2.87
CA SER A 131 37.12 -1.18 -4.10
C SER A 131 35.72 -1.73 -3.88
N MET A 132 34.85 -1.41 -4.83
CA MET A 132 33.52 -1.99 -4.98
C MET A 132 33.42 -2.63 -6.36
N SER A 133 32.81 -3.82 -6.43
CA SER A 133 32.37 -4.44 -7.66
C SER A 133 30.86 -4.70 -7.62
N CYS A 134 30.18 -4.58 -8.75
CA CYS A 134 28.78 -4.93 -8.96
C CYS A 134 28.70 -6.05 -10.01
N GLY A 135 27.87 -7.05 -9.77
CA GLY A 135 27.81 -8.23 -10.63
C GLY A 135 26.77 -9.26 -10.21
N MET A 136 27.04 -10.51 -10.54
CA MET A 136 26.15 -11.64 -10.33
C MET A 136 26.91 -12.89 -9.91
N TRP A 137 26.19 -13.85 -9.34
CA TRP A 137 26.70 -15.18 -9.06
C TRP A 137 26.62 -16.06 -10.31
N ASP A 138 27.58 -16.97 -10.44
CA ASP A 138 27.59 -18.08 -11.39
C ASP A 138 28.49 -19.19 -10.82
N TYR A 139 28.88 -20.17 -11.65
CA TYR A 139 29.75 -21.26 -11.22
C TYR A 139 30.92 -21.48 -12.19
N ALA A 140 32.03 -21.98 -11.65
CA ALA A 140 33.12 -22.56 -12.43
C ALA A 140 33.26 -24.05 -12.05
N GLY A 141 32.64 -24.93 -12.83
CA GLY A 141 32.35 -26.29 -12.38
C GLY A 141 31.38 -26.24 -11.21
N SER A 142 31.69 -26.91 -10.10
CA SER A 142 30.85 -26.90 -8.89
C SER A 142 31.16 -25.76 -7.90
N GLN A 143 32.15 -24.90 -8.18
CA GLN A 143 32.53 -23.82 -7.27
C GLN A 143 31.77 -22.52 -7.56
N PRO A 144 31.09 -21.91 -6.56
CA PRO A 144 30.42 -20.62 -6.71
C PRO A 144 31.42 -19.50 -7.05
N LEU A 145 31.11 -18.75 -8.10
CA LEU A 145 31.93 -17.70 -8.69
C LEU A 145 31.16 -16.37 -8.69
N PHE A 146 31.81 -15.30 -8.23
CA PHE A 146 31.31 -13.94 -8.43
C PHE A 146 31.79 -13.36 -9.77
N LEU A 147 30.87 -13.11 -10.69
CA LEU A 147 31.13 -12.47 -11.97
C LEU A 147 31.13 -10.94 -11.83
N ASP A 148 32.31 -10.35 -11.93
CA ASP A 148 32.52 -8.90 -11.85
C ASP A 148 32.11 -8.23 -13.18
N CYS A 149 30.95 -7.56 -13.16
CA CYS A 149 30.38 -6.88 -14.34
C CYS A 149 30.76 -5.40 -14.37
N PHE A 150 31.01 -4.80 -13.22
CA PHE A 150 31.44 -3.41 -13.07
C PHE A 150 32.31 -3.26 -11.81
N ARG A 151 33.45 -2.58 -11.93
CA ARG A 151 34.36 -2.31 -10.81
C ARG A 151 34.66 -0.83 -10.68
N LEU A 152 34.59 -0.33 -9.45
CA LEU A 152 35.01 1.01 -9.06
C LEU A 152 36.19 0.92 -8.06
N GLY A 153 37.38 1.35 -8.51
CA GLY A 153 38.64 1.29 -7.76
C GLY A 153 38.88 2.46 -6.82
N THR A 154 37.88 2.85 -6.04
CA THR A 154 37.93 4.00 -5.12
C THR A 154 37.92 3.54 -3.67
N GLY A 155 38.82 4.11 -2.85
CA GLY A 155 38.82 3.88 -1.41
C GLY A 155 37.54 4.41 -0.75
N GLY A 156 37.08 3.77 0.31
CA GLY A 156 35.82 4.13 0.96
C GLY A 156 35.60 3.43 2.29
N ASN A 157 34.34 3.42 2.74
CA ASN A 157 33.92 2.68 3.92
C ASN A 157 32.60 1.94 3.70
N VAL A 158 32.43 0.82 4.41
CA VAL A 158 31.17 0.11 4.59
C VAL A 158 30.77 0.27 6.05
N ARG A 159 29.52 0.63 6.32
CA ARG A 159 28.97 0.85 7.66
C ARG A 159 27.67 0.07 7.86
N PHE A 160 27.65 -0.80 8.86
CA PHE A 160 26.47 -1.54 9.31
C PHE A 160 25.66 -0.65 10.26
N GLY A 161 24.62 0.02 9.72
CA GLY A 161 23.70 0.83 10.51
C GLY A 161 22.63 0.00 11.21
N LYS A 162 21.62 0.66 11.78
CA LYS A 162 20.50 -0.02 12.47
C LYS A 162 19.48 -0.61 11.51
N THR A 163 19.18 0.10 10.43
CA THR A 163 18.12 -0.26 9.48
C THR A 163 18.64 -0.54 8.07
N ALA A 164 19.90 -0.21 7.80
CA ALA A 164 20.51 -0.29 6.47
C ALA A 164 22.03 -0.43 6.53
N LEU A 165 22.58 -1.10 5.52
CA LEU A 165 24.00 -1.09 5.19
C LEU A 165 24.31 0.13 4.31
N ARG A 166 25.25 0.98 4.74
CA ARG A 166 25.62 2.23 4.04
C ARG A 166 27.06 2.16 3.58
N ILE A 167 27.31 2.55 2.33
CA ILE A 167 28.64 2.55 1.72
C ILE A 167 28.94 3.95 1.22
N THR A 168 30.15 4.45 1.51
CA THR A 168 30.67 5.71 0.98
C THR A 168 31.95 5.42 0.20
N LEU A 169 32.06 5.94 -1.03
CA LEU A 169 33.21 5.77 -1.91
C LEU A 169 33.76 7.14 -2.32
N GLU A 170 35.09 7.30 -2.27
CA GLU A 170 35.77 8.54 -2.61
C GLU A 170 36.40 8.49 -4.01
N ASN A 171 35.89 9.26 -4.96
CA ASN A 171 36.49 9.38 -6.29
C ASN A 171 37.61 10.42 -6.28
N ARG A 172 38.82 10.04 -5.87
CA ARG A 172 39.96 10.99 -5.72
C ARG A 172 40.28 11.83 -6.97
N PRO A 173 40.22 11.32 -8.21
CA PRO A 173 40.45 12.13 -9.42
C PRO A 173 39.43 13.27 -9.64
N SER A 174 38.16 13.05 -9.32
CA SER A 174 37.06 13.98 -9.62
C SER A 174 36.51 14.70 -8.37
N MET A 175 36.96 14.29 -7.18
CA MET A 175 36.49 14.71 -5.86
C MET A 175 34.99 14.47 -5.58
N PHE A 176 34.29 13.69 -6.40
CA PHE A 176 32.92 13.26 -6.10
C PHE A 176 32.92 12.19 -5.01
N GLN A 177 31.87 12.16 -4.19
CA GLN A 177 31.58 11.04 -3.29
C GLN A 177 30.35 10.27 -3.78
N TYR A 178 30.47 8.95 -3.82
CA TYR A 178 29.35 8.06 -4.13
C TYR A 178 28.84 7.41 -2.86
N HIS A 179 27.52 7.33 -2.72
CA HIS A 179 26.87 6.71 -1.58
C HIS A 179 25.92 5.62 -2.05
N LEU A 180 25.96 4.45 -1.40
CA LEU A 180 25.01 3.36 -1.60
C LEU A 180 24.33 3.03 -0.28
N GLU A 181 23.02 2.79 -0.31
CA GLU A 181 22.24 2.39 0.86
C GLU A 181 21.39 1.17 0.53
N PHE A 182 21.65 0.06 1.24
CA PHE A 182 20.86 -1.17 1.21
C PHE A 182 20.00 -1.23 2.46
N ALA A 183 18.67 -1.16 2.31
CA ALA A 183 17.77 -1.44 3.43
C ALA A 183 17.92 -2.92 3.82
N TYR A 184 18.01 -3.22 5.12
CA TYR A 184 18.20 -4.63 5.54
C TYR A 184 17.05 -5.55 5.12
N GLY A 185 15.82 -5.03 5.00
CA GLY A 185 14.69 -5.80 4.50
C GLY A 185 14.82 -6.27 3.03
N ASN A 186 15.76 -5.67 2.29
CA ASN A 186 16.01 -5.97 0.88
C ASN A 186 17.25 -6.86 0.69
N ILE A 187 17.99 -7.17 1.76
CA ILE A 187 19.20 -8.01 1.68
C ILE A 187 18.79 -9.47 1.85
N LEU A 188 19.04 -10.28 0.83
CA LEU A 188 18.80 -11.73 0.86
C LEU A 188 19.84 -12.44 1.71
N SER A 189 21.12 -12.12 1.49
CA SER A 189 22.24 -12.72 2.22
C SER A 189 23.49 -11.85 2.15
N ILE A 190 24.34 -11.97 3.18
CA ILE A 190 25.67 -11.38 3.21
C ILE A 190 26.70 -12.52 3.25
N TYR A 191 27.52 -12.63 2.21
CA TYR A 191 28.57 -13.64 2.13
C TYR A 191 29.92 -13.05 2.53
N LEU A 192 30.64 -13.77 3.40
CA LEU A 192 31.93 -13.37 3.92
C LEU A 192 33.03 -14.28 3.36
N GLY A 193 33.86 -13.75 2.46
CA GLY A 193 35.04 -14.44 1.94
C GLY A 193 36.27 -13.59 2.06
N ALA A 194 37.27 -13.98 2.85
CA ALA A 194 38.39 -13.10 3.18
C ALA A 194 39.19 -12.70 1.91
N PRO A 195 39.39 -11.39 1.60
CA PRO A 195 39.05 -10.19 2.39
C PRO A 195 37.81 -9.40 1.89
N ALA A 196 36.90 -10.00 1.15
CA ALA A 196 35.67 -9.40 0.63
C ALA A 196 34.41 -9.65 1.47
N VAL A 197 33.51 -8.66 1.47
CA VAL A 197 32.11 -8.76 1.91
C VAL A 197 31.23 -8.67 0.68
N VAL A 198 30.40 -9.67 0.41
CA VAL A 198 29.47 -9.70 -0.72
C VAL A 198 28.05 -9.58 -0.21
N VAL A 199 27.30 -8.64 -0.76
CA VAL A 199 25.90 -8.37 -0.41
C VAL A 199 25.05 -8.74 -1.60
N THR A 200 24.15 -9.70 -1.42
CA THR A 200 23.13 -10.05 -2.41
C THR A 200 21.80 -9.47 -1.94
N SER A 201 21.23 -8.58 -2.76
CA SER A 201 19.98 -7.90 -2.48
C SER A 201 18.90 -8.32 -3.49
N ASP A 202 17.64 -8.16 -3.09
CA ASP A 202 16.48 -8.35 -3.95
C ASP A 202 16.33 -7.23 -4.99
N THR A 203 16.82 -6.02 -4.67
CA THR A 203 16.62 -4.79 -5.43
C THR A 203 17.91 -3.99 -5.52
N ALA A 204 17.96 -3.01 -6.43
CA ALA A 204 19.09 -2.10 -6.50
C ALA A 204 19.20 -1.27 -5.21
N PRO A 205 20.42 -0.99 -4.71
CA PRO A 205 20.60 -0.06 -3.60
C PRO A 205 20.19 1.35 -4.03
N ARG A 206 19.88 2.19 -3.04
CA ARG A 206 19.67 3.62 -3.27
C ARG A 206 21.03 4.27 -3.54
N LEU A 207 21.16 4.95 -4.67
CA LEU A 207 22.43 5.52 -5.14
C LEU A 207 22.43 7.05 -5.05
N TYR A 208 23.46 7.63 -4.45
CA TYR A 208 23.61 9.10 -4.39
C TYR A 208 25.00 9.54 -4.83
N VAL A 209 25.06 10.74 -5.40
CA VAL A 209 26.29 11.44 -5.80
C VAL A 209 26.37 12.75 -5.03
N GLU A 210 27.51 13.04 -4.43
CA GLU A 210 27.79 14.32 -3.78
C GLU A 210 28.92 15.01 -4.55
N GLU A 211 28.62 16.20 -5.07
CA GLU A 211 29.58 16.99 -5.85
C GLU A 211 30.56 17.74 -4.92
N PRO A 212 31.81 17.94 -5.34
CA PRO A 212 32.76 18.72 -4.58
C PRO A 212 32.30 20.18 -4.48
N MET A 213 32.15 20.68 -3.25
CA MET A 213 31.79 22.08 -3.01
C MET A 213 32.83 23.06 -3.58
N ASN A 214 32.36 23.99 -4.40
CA ASN A 214 33.08 25.16 -4.89
C ASN A 214 33.42 26.15 -3.76
N GLU A 215 34.54 26.89 -3.89
CA GLU A 215 35.11 27.75 -2.82
C GLU A 215 34.13 28.83 -2.32
N LEU A 216 33.33 29.41 -3.22
CA LEU A 216 32.32 30.40 -2.86
C LEU A 216 31.27 29.83 -1.90
N THR A 217 30.86 28.58 -2.13
CA THR A 217 29.85 27.88 -1.31
C THR A 217 30.45 27.43 0.01
N LYS A 218 31.73 27.05 0.05
CA LYS A 218 32.49 26.83 1.30
C LYS A 218 32.58 28.11 2.14
N GLN A 219 32.84 29.27 1.51
CA GLN A 219 32.88 30.56 2.20
C GLN A 219 31.49 30.98 2.72
N MET A 220 30.44 30.78 1.92
CA MET A 220 29.05 31.02 2.35
C MET A 220 28.66 30.07 3.49
N GLU A 221 28.95 28.77 3.40
CA GLU A 221 28.71 27.82 4.49
C GLU A 221 29.47 28.19 5.76
N ALA A 222 30.73 28.64 5.68
CA ALA A 222 31.48 29.11 6.83
C ALA A 222 30.86 30.37 7.47
N LEU A 223 30.29 31.26 6.65
CA LEU A 223 29.55 32.44 7.12
C LEU A 223 28.19 32.07 7.76
N PHE A 224 27.45 31.10 7.19
CA PHE A 224 26.17 30.62 7.73
C PHE A 224 26.32 29.68 8.94
N ALA A 225 27.43 28.95 9.04
CA ALA A 225 27.80 28.15 10.20
C ALA A 225 28.00 29.01 11.45
N ARG A 226 28.48 30.26 11.30
CA ARG A 226 28.54 31.25 12.41
C ARG A 226 27.16 31.64 12.94
N ASN A 227 26.10 31.50 12.15
CA ASN A 227 24.71 31.81 12.51
C ASN A 227 23.87 30.57 12.90
N GLY A 228 24.49 29.39 13.04
CA GLY A 228 23.81 28.18 13.52
C GLY A 228 22.86 27.51 12.52
N VAL A 229 22.93 27.87 11.23
CA VAL A 229 22.19 27.18 10.15
C VAL A 229 23.19 26.37 9.33
N TYR A 230 23.53 25.17 9.82
CA TYR A 230 24.38 24.23 9.08
C TYR A 230 23.49 23.47 8.08
N ARG A 231 23.69 23.68 6.78
CA ARG A 231 23.12 22.85 5.71
C ARG A 231 24.30 22.33 4.89
N LYS A 232 24.67 21.04 5.05
CA LYS A 232 25.54 20.35 4.08
C LYS A 232 24.90 20.50 2.68
N SER A 233 25.73 20.63 1.63
CA SER A 233 25.27 20.49 0.24
C SER A 233 24.42 19.22 0.06
N PRO A 234 23.22 19.31 -0.52
CA PRO A 234 22.33 18.16 -0.63
C PRO A 234 22.92 17.12 -1.60
N LYS A 235 22.96 15.85 -1.19
CA LYS A 235 23.37 14.74 -2.06
C LYS A 235 22.39 14.66 -3.25
N LYS A 236 22.82 14.27 -4.43
CA LYS A 236 21.93 14.07 -5.58
C LYS A 236 21.54 12.60 -5.68
N ARG A 237 20.24 12.27 -5.71
CA ARG A 237 19.77 10.90 -5.95
C ARG A 237 19.93 10.58 -7.43
N VAL A 238 20.55 9.44 -7.74
CA VAL A 238 20.80 8.99 -9.11
C VAL A 238 20.35 7.54 -9.32
N GLY A 239 20.19 7.15 -10.58
CA GLY A 239 19.93 5.75 -10.96
C GLY A 239 21.19 4.93 -11.22
N HIS A 240 22.34 5.59 -11.40
CA HIS A 240 23.64 4.96 -11.67
C HIS A 240 24.80 5.95 -11.44
N PHE A 241 26.02 5.44 -11.36
CA PHE A 241 27.24 6.28 -11.29
C PHE A 241 27.85 6.63 -12.66
N GLY A 242 27.22 6.19 -13.76
CA GLY A 242 27.64 6.47 -15.14
C GLY A 242 28.52 5.38 -15.74
N GLY A 243 28.89 5.53 -17.01
CA GLY A 243 29.66 4.52 -17.75
C GLY A 243 28.99 3.15 -17.75
N GLU A 244 29.78 2.09 -17.57
CA GLU A 244 29.28 0.70 -17.52
C GLU A 244 28.32 0.43 -16.35
N HIS A 245 28.31 1.27 -15.30
CA HIS A 245 27.38 1.09 -14.18
C HIS A 245 25.91 1.26 -14.60
N GLU A 246 25.64 2.11 -15.60
CA GLU A 246 24.28 2.32 -16.11
C GLU A 246 23.66 1.02 -16.64
N ALA A 247 24.46 0.14 -17.25
CA ALA A 247 24.00 -1.11 -17.82
C ALA A 247 23.75 -2.20 -16.75
N VAL A 248 24.39 -2.12 -15.58
CA VAL A 248 24.31 -3.16 -14.54
C VAL A 248 23.45 -2.75 -13.33
N ALA A 249 23.31 -1.46 -13.03
CA ALA A 249 22.67 -0.98 -11.80
C ALA A 249 21.24 -1.51 -11.61
N GLY A 250 20.52 -1.70 -12.72
CA GLY A 250 19.13 -2.14 -12.72
C GLY A 250 18.92 -3.65 -12.82
N THR A 251 19.95 -4.46 -13.04
CA THR A 251 19.83 -5.92 -13.29
C THR A 251 20.80 -6.77 -12.46
N CYS A 252 21.87 -6.18 -11.91
CA CYS A 252 22.86 -6.84 -11.07
C CYS A 252 22.74 -6.35 -9.62
N PHE A 253 22.24 -7.20 -8.73
CA PHE A 253 21.95 -6.85 -7.34
C PHE A 253 22.94 -7.45 -6.33
N THR A 254 24.05 -8.01 -6.80
CA THR A 254 25.14 -8.50 -5.95
C THR A 254 26.32 -7.54 -6.00
N TYR A 255 26.72 -7.04 -4.83
CA TYR A 255 27.83 -6.10 -4.66
C TYR A 255 28.92 -6.71 -3.81
N ARG A 256 30.16 -6.68 -4.30
CA ARG A 256 31.35 -7.18 -3.61
C ARG A 256 32.21 -6.00 -3.17
N PHE A 257 32.49 -5.92 -1.87
CA PHE A 257 33.31 -4.87 -1.25
C PHE A 257 34.61 -5.46 -0.73
N LEU A 258 35.75 -5.00 -1.26
CA LEU A 258 37.06 -5.48 -0.86
C LEU A 258 37.55 -4.71 0.37
N LEU A 259 37.68 -5.36 1.52
CA LEU A 259 38.17 -4.74 2.74
C LEU A 259 39.64 -4.33 2.60
N ARG A 260 40.01 -3.20 3.19
CA ARG A 260 41.39 -2.70 3.22
C ARG A 260 42.28 -3.54 4.15
N ASP A 261 41.75 -4.00 5.28
CA ASP A 261 42.42 -4.92 6.19
C ASP A 261 41.71 -6.28 6.15
N PRO A 262 42.34 -7.35 5.64
CA PRO A 262 41.76 -8.70 5.64
C PRO A 262 41.33 -9.19 7.02
N ARG A 263 41.94 -8.71 8.10
CA ARG A 263 41.63 -9.10 9.48
C ARG A 263 40.26 -8.58 9.94
N ASP A 264 39.74 -7.54 9.31
CA ASP A 264 38.44 -6.98 9.64
C ASP A 264 37.28 -7.94 9.30
N ILE A 265 37.49 -8.96 8.45
CA ILE A 265 36.46 -9.96 8.14
C ILE A 265 35.98 -10.72 9.39
N ALA A 266 36.86 -10.95 10.37
CA ALA A 266 36.50 -11.57 11.63
C ALA A 266 35.58 -10.66 12.45
N ARG A 267 35.85 -9.35 12.45
CA ARG A 267 35.02 -8.35 13.14
C ARG A 267 33.67 -8.17 12.47
N VAL A 268 33.61 -8.23 11.13
CA VAL A 268 32.34 -8.24 10.39
C VAL A 268 31.52 -9.48 10.77
N ARG A 269 32.16 -10.66 10.85
CA ARG A 269 31.49 -11.91 11.25
C ARG A 269 30.88 -11.82 12.66
N ASP A 270 31.53 -11.13 13.59
CA ASP A 270 31.01 -10.94 14.95
C ASP A 270 29.68 -10.17 14.99
N LEU A 271 29.38 -9.38 13.95
CA LEU A 271 28.13 -8.64 13.80
C LEU A 271 26.92 -9.54 13.48
N ARG A 272 27.11 -10.80 13.08
CA ARG A 272 26.00 -11.73 12.76
C ARG A 272 25.04 -11.99 13.92
N ASN A 273 25.48 -11.73 15.16
CA ASN A 273 24.69 -11.94 16.37
C ASN A 273 23.86 -10.69 16.75
N GLU A 274 23.98 -9.59 15.99
CA GLU A 274 23.19 -8.39 16.20
C GLU A 274 21.77 -8.58 15.65
N ARG A 275 20.76 -8.15 16.42
CA ARG A 275 19.34 -8.43 16.17
C ARG A 275 18.81 -8.00 14.79
N TYR A 276 19.37 -6.94 14.20
CA TYR A 276 18.86 -6.33 12.97
C TYR A 276 19.70 -6.61 11.73
N ILE A 277 20.84 -7.29 11.89
CA ILE A 277 21.75 -7.54 10.78
C ILE A 277 21.32 -8.83 10.06
N PRO A 278 21.19 -8.79 8.72
CA PRO A 278 20.84 -9.97 7.93
C PRO A 278 21.78 -11.16 8.17
N PRO A 279 21.31 -12.41 7.95
CA PRO A 279 22.14 -13.60 8.13
C PRO A 279 23.40 -13.51 7.28
N MET A 280 24.51 -13.98 7.86
CA MET A 280 25.82 -14.00 7.21
C MET A 280 26.29 -15.42 6.98
N SER A 281 26.63 -15.73 5.75
CA SER A 281 27.16 -17.04 5.33
C SER A 281 28.63 -16.96 4.97
N HIS A 282 29.36 -18.05 5.15
CA HIS A 282 30.74 -18.13 4.71
C HIS A 282 30.81 -18.47 3.22
N TRP A 283 31.77 -17.87 2.52
CA TRP A 283 32.09 -18.15 1.13
C TRP A 283 33.60 -17.97 0.90
N SER A 284 34.16 -18.62 -0.11
CA SER A 284 35.56 -18.44 -0.51
C SER A 284 35.63 -17.39 -1.62
N ASP A 285 36.40 -16.32 -1.43
CA ASP A 285 36.44 -15.18 -2.36
C ASP A 285 37.01 -15.54 -3.75
N TYR A 286 36.16 -16.07 -4.61
CA TYR A 286 36.48 -16.46 -5.97
C TYR A 286 35.70 -15.58 -6.95
N SER A 287 36.41 -14.70 -7.65
CA SER A 287 35.80 -13.75 -8.58
C SER A 287 36.52 -13.70 -9.92
N ARG A 288 35.77 -13.40 -10.99
CA ARG A 288 36.28 -13.29 -12.36
C ARG A 288 35.55 -12.17 -13.09
N SER A 289 36.26 -11.39 -13.91
CA SER A 289 35.63 -10.42 -14.80
C SER A 289 34.94 -11.11 -15.97
N ILE A 290 33.79 -10.59 -16.37
CA ILE A 290 33.10 -11.05 -17.58
C ILE A 290 33.95 -10.79 -18.84
N GLY A 291 33.83 -11.68 -19.84
CA GLY A 291 34.70 -11.64 -21.03
C GLY A 291 34.47 -10.47 -21.98
N ALA A 292 33.35 -9.76 -21.85
CA ALA A 292 33.02 -8.53 -22.58
C ALA A 292 32.16 -7.62 -21.68
N PRO A 293 32.08 -6.30 -21.95
CA PRO A 293 31.23 -5.39 -21.20
C PRO A 293 29.78 -5.88 -21.10
N TYR A 294 29.15 -5.72 -19.94
CA TYR A 294 27.79 -6.23 -19.71
C TYR A 294 26.77 -5.63 -20.69
N LYS A 295 26.97 -4.35 -21.05
CA LYS A 295 26.16 -3.65 -22.03
C LYS A 295 26.12 -4.36 -23.39
N ASP A 296 27.25 -4.89 -23.87
CA ASP A 296 27.33 -5.59 -25.15
C ASP A 296 26.46 -6.84 -25.16
N TYR A 297 26.37 -7.53 -24.03
CA TYR A 297 25.54 -8.72 -23.88
C TYR A 297 24.05 -8.39 -23.81
N MET A 298 23.68 -7.31 -23.12
CA MET A 298 22.32 -6.78 -23.15
C MET A 298 21.91 -6.35 -24.56
N GLU A 299 22.79 -5.66 -25.30
CA GLU A 299 22.50 -5.26 -26.69
C GLU A 299 22.38 -6.47 -27.63
N ARG A 300 23.19 -7.52 -27.43
CA ARG A 300 23.03 -8.79 -28.17
C ARG A 300 21.69 -9.42 -27.86
N PHE A 301 21.29 -9.47 -26.60
CA PHE A 301 20.01 -9.99 -26.16
C PHE A 301 18.84 -9.20 -26.76
N ASP A 302 18.87 -7.87 -26.72
CA ASP A 302 17.85 -7.02 -27.33
C ASP A 302 17.74 -7.24 -28.85
N ARG A 303 18.88 -7.41 -29.54
CA ARG A 303 18.90 -7.79 -30.96
C ARG A 303 18.28 -9.17 -31.19
N GLU A 304 18.52 -10.11 -30.29
CA GLU A 304 17.96 -11.46 -30.38
C GLU A 304 16.43 -11.46 -30.20
N ILE A 305 15.91 -10.70 -29.22
CA ILE A 305 14.47 -10.44 -29.05
C ILE A 305 13.83 -9.89 -30.33
N LEU A 306 14.53 -9.02 -31.07
CA LEU A 306 14.04 -8.47 -32.33
C LEU A 306 14.05 -9.49 -33.48
N LYS A 307 15.08 -10.32 -33.59
CA LYS A 307 15.23 -11.31 -34.66
C LYS A 307 14.22 -12.46 -34.59
N GLN A 308 13.85 -12.87 -33.38
CA GLN A 308 13.04 -14.07 -33.21
C GLN A 308 11.58 -13.87 -33.64
N TYR A 309 11.06 -14.83 -34.41
CA TYR A 309 9.69 -14.80 -34.95
C TYR A 309 8.69 -15.44 -33.99
N VAL A 310 8.59 -14.89 -32.78
CA VAL A 310 7.61 -15.32 -31.75
C VAL A 310 6.69 -14.16 -31.35
N PRO A 311 5.46 -14.42 -30.86
CA PRO A 311 4.54 -13.37 -30.46
C PRO A 311 5.05 -12.51 -29.30
N TYR A 312 4.52 -11.28 -29.19
CA TYR A 312 4.90 -10.32 -28.15
C TYR A 312 4.81 -10.89 -26.72
N ARG A 313 3.77 -11.68 -26.41
CA ARG A 313 3.58 -12.28 -25.09
C ARG A 313 4.77 -13.17 -24.67
N ILE A 314 5.32 -13.96 -25.60
CA ILE A 314 6.52 -14.77 -25.36
C ILE A 314 7.73 -13.87 -25.13
N LYS A 315 7.93 -12.88 -26.02
CA LYS A 315 9.05 -11.94 -25.90
C LYS A 315 9.01 -11.16 -24.59
N PHE A 316 7.82 -10.74 -24.14
CA PHE A 316 7.63 -10.06 -22.87
C PHE A 316 8.04 -10.94 -21.69
N GLN A 317 7.52 -12.17 -21.60
CA GLN A 317 7.83 -13.07 -20.49
C GLN A 317 9.31 -13.46 -20.47
N PHE A 318 9.91 -13.67 -21.64
CA PHE A 318 11.34 -13.98 -21.70
C PHE A 318 12.22 -12.77 -21.35
N GLN A 319 11.89 -11.58 -21.86
CA GLN A 319 12.58 -10.34 -21.52
C GLN A 319 12.48 -10.01 -20.03
N LYS A 320 11.34 -10.32 -19.40
CA LYS A 320 11.12 -10.19 -17.96
C LYS A 320 12.15 -10.97 -17.14
N LEU A 321 12.50 -12.20 -17.54
CA LEU A 321 13.51 -13.01 -16.84
C LEU A 321 14.86 -12.27 -16.78
N VAL A 322 15.26 -11.62 -17.87
CA VAL A 322 16.54 -10.90 -17.95
C VAL A 322 16.48 -9.56 -17.23
N TRP A 323 15.48 -8.73 -17.54
CA TRP A 323 15.37 -7.37 -17.00
C TRP A 323 15.10 -7.34 -15.50
N ASN A 324 14.44 -8.37 -14.95
CA ASN A 324 14.23 -8.48 -13.50
C ASN A 324 15.43 -9.13 -12.78
N GLY A 325 16.52 -9.43 -13.48
CA GLY A 325 17.71 -10.05 -12.90
C GLY A 325 17.45 -11.46 -12.36
N VAL A 326 16.60 -12.24 -13.04
CA VAL A 326 16.37 -13.67 -12.75
C VAL A 326 17.31 -14.53 -13.60
N LEU A 327 17.45 -14.18 -14.88
CA LEU A 327 18.31 -14.89 -15.84
C LEU A 327 19.40 -13.96 -16.38
N ALA A 328 20.65 -14.39 -16.31
CA ALA A 328 21.76 -13.65 -16.90
C ALA A 328 21.59 -13.54 -18.44
N PRO A 329 21.91 -12.39 -19.07
CA PRO A 329 21.77 -12.23 -20.52
C PRO A 329 22.59 -13.26 -21.31
N MET A 330 23.69 -13.75 -20.74
CA MET A 330 24.51 -14.81 -21.33
C MET A 330 23.77 -16.12 -21.48
N LYS A 331 23.13 -16.57 -20.40
CA LYS A 331 22.33 -17.80 -20.40
C LYS A 331 21.09 -17.61 -21.28
N ALA A 332 20.47 -16.43 -21.24
CA ALA A 332 19.30 -16.09 -22.05
C ALA A 332 19.55 -16.20 -23.56
N LEU A 333 20.73 -15.82 -24.05
CA LEU A 333 21.11 -15.95 -25.46
C LEU A 333 21.14 -17.41 -25.95
N HIS A 334 21.41 -18.38 -25.06
CA HIS A 334 21.39 -19.80 -25.38
C HIS A 334 19.99 -20.42 -25.25
N ILE A 335 19.20 -19.96 -24.28
CA ILE A 335 17.88 -20.52 -23.98
C ILE A 335 16.80 -20.01 -24.95
N PHE A 336 16.89 -18.77 -25.43
CA PHE A 336 15.80 -18.18 -26.22
C PHE A 336 15.49 -18.91 -27.54
N PRO A 337 16.49 -19.39 -28.31
CA PRO A 337 16.22 -20.22 -29.49
C PRO A 337 15.43 -21.49 -29.15
N TYR A 338 15.70 -22.12 -28.01
CA TYR A 338 14.96 -23.30 -27.57
C TYR A 338 13.51 -22.97 -27.21
N VAL A 339 13.25 -21.81 -26.59
CA VAL A 339 11.89 -21.34 -26.34
C VAL A 339 11.09 -21.21 -27.64
N GLN A 340 11.73 -20.82 -28.75
CA GLN A 340 11.06 -20.78 -30.05
C GLN A 340 10.64 -22.18 -30.55
N GLU A 341 11.45 -23.20 -30.27
CA GLU A 341 11.11 -24.59 -30.58
C GLU A 341 9.89 -25.03 -29.76
N LEU A 342 9.89 -24.79 -28.44
CA LEU A 342 8.76 -25.09 -27.57
C LEU A 342 7.46 -24.39 -28.00
N VAL A 343 7.52 -23.13 -28.46
CA VAL A 343 6.35 -22.40 -28.99
C VAL A 343 5.79 -23.06 -30.24
N ARG A 344 6.65 -23.65 -31.08
CA ARG A 344 6.24 -24.36 -32.29
C ARG A 344 5.54 -25.67 -31.96
N ASP A 345 6.01 -26.36 -30.92
CA ASP A 345 5.55 -27.69 -30.57
C ASP A 345 4.29 -27.67 -29.69
N HIS A 346 4.17 -26.71 -28.76
CA HIS A 346 3.07 -26.66 -27.78
C HIS A 346 2.14 -25.45 -27.94
N GLY A 347 2.48 -24.48 -28.78
CA GLY A 347 1.70 -23.27 -28.99
C GLY A 347 1.99 -22.15 -27.99
N VAL A 348 1.40 -20.98 -28.25
CA VAL A 348 1.74 -19.71 -27.57
C VAL A 348 1.25 -19.66 -26.14
N ASP A 349 -0.01 -20.01 -25.89
CA ASP A 349 -0.64 -19.84 -24.57
C ASP A 349 -0.02 -20.75 -23.50
N VAL A 350 0.27 -22.00 -23.86
CA VAL A 350 0.98 -22.96 -23.01
C VAL A 350 2.33 -22.37 -22.62
N VAL A 351 3.17 -22.00 -23.59
CA VAL A 351 4.53 -21.51 -23.30
C VAL A 351 4.53 -20.17 -22.57
N VAL A 352 3.59 -19.26 -22.83
CA VAL A 352 3.45 -18.02 -22.05
C VAL A 352 3.15 -18.33 -20.58
N THR A 353 2.23 -19.25 -20.33
CA THR A 353 1.85 -19.68 -18.97
C THR A 353 3.03 -20.37 -18.28
N SER A 354 3.72 -21.27 -18.99
CA SER A 354 4.92 -21.95 -18.50
C SER A 354 6.03 -20.98 -18.16
N LEU A 355 6.40 -20.03 -19.03
CA LEU A 355 7.43 -19.03 -18.73
C LEU A 355 7.06 -18.16 -17.53
N SER A 356 5.78 -17.76 -17.42
CA SER A 356 5.31 -16.90 -16.33
C SER A 356 5.41 -17.60 -14.97
N ARG A 357 5.01 -18.87 -14.90
CA ARG A 357 5.06 -19.69 -13.67
C ARG A 357 6.47 -20.23 -13.37
N PHE A 358 7.23 -20.62 -14.40
CA PHE A 358 8.61 -21.11 -14.27
C PHE A 358 9.53 -20.05 -13.66
N ALA A 359 9.33 -18.77 -13.99
CA ALA A 359 10.06 -17.65 -13.39
C ALA A 359 9.99 -17.64 -11.85
N LEU A 360 8.90 -18.15 -11.25
CA LEU A 360 8.68 -18.23 -9.81
C LEU A 360 9.26 -19.52 -9.18
N LYS A 361 9.74 -20.45 -9.99
CA LYS A 361 10.37 -21.72 -9.55
C LYS A 361 11.89 -21.71 -9.78
N MET A 362 12.38 -20.87 -10.71
CA MET A 362 13.81 -20.77 -11.01
C MET A 362 14.62 -20.40 -9.76
N GLN A 363 15.60 -21.25 -9.44
CA GLN A 363 16.65 -20.89 -8.48
C GLN A 363 17.61 -19.90 -9.14
N PHE A 364 18.10 -18.94 -8.37
CA PHE A 364 19.14 -18.02 -8.82
C PHE A 364 20.51 -18.54 -8.36
N PRO A 365 21.57 -18.47 -9.19
CA PRO A 365 22.91 -18.84 -8.77
C PRO A 365 23.30 -18.19 -7.44
N ALA A 366 23.75 -18.98 -6.48
CA ALA A 366 24.20 -18.48 -5.18
C ALA A 366 25.12 -19.50 -4.51
N PRO A 367 26.00 -19.11 -3.58
CA PRO A 367 26.88 -20.05 -2.90
C PRO A 367 26.19 -21.23 -2.20
N ASP A 368 24.91 -21.10 -1.89
CA ASP A 368 24.05 -22.08 -1.22
C ASP A 368 23.12 -22.87 -2.16
N VAL A 369 23.21 -22.65 -3.48
CA VAL A 369 22.44 -23.35 -4.53
C VAL A 369 23.31 -24.40 -5.21
N ASP A 370 22.73 -25.57 -5.56
CA ASP A 370 23.44 -26.59 -6.33
C ASP A 370 23.65 -26.11 -7.78
N HIS A 371 24.86 -26.27 -8.29
CA HIS A 371 25.24 -25.80 -9.62
C HIS A 371 24.40 -26.46 -10.73
N GLU A 372 24.05 -27.75 -10.57
CA GLU A 372 23.24 -28.51 -11.53
C GLU A 372 21.90 -27.82 -11.80
N ASP A 373 21.27 -27.25 -10.76
CA ASP A 373 19.93 -26.66 -10.82
C ASP A 373 19.85 -25.36 -11.65
N VAL A 374 21.01 -24.76 -12.00
CA VAL A 374 21.09 -23.42 -12.64
C VAL A 374 21.99 -23.38 -13.87
N GLU A 375 22.44 -24.55 -14.34
CA GLU A 375 23.12 -24.70 -15.63
C GLU A 375 22.12 -24.65 -16.80
N VAL A 376 22.59 -24.17 -17.96
CA VAL A 376 21.72 -23.95 -19.13
C VAL A 376 20.99 -25.22 -19.58
N PRO A 377 21.64 -26.41 -19.71
CA PRO A 377 20.95 -27.63 -20.11
C PRO A 377 19.85 -28.05 -19.14
N GLN A 378 20.12 -27.99 -17.83
CA GLN A 378 19.14 -28.34 -16.80
C GLN A 378 17.96 -27.37 -16.80
N LEU A 379 18.22 -26.06 -16.93
CA LEU A 379 17.16 -25.05 -17.04
C LEU A 379 16.26 -25.29 -18.26
N MET A 380 16.84 -25.75 -19.38
CA MET A 380 16.10 -26.10 -20.59
C MET A 380 15.24 -27.35 -20.38
N GLU A 381 15.79 -28.40 -19.79
CA GLU A 381 15.06 -29.64 -19.48
C GLU A 381 13.92 -29.40 -18.48
N SER A 382 14.18 -28.64 -17.41
CA SER A 382 13.15 -28.26 -16.45
C SER A 382 12.05 -27.40 -17.06
N LEU A 383 12.40 -26.48 -17.98
CA LEU A 383 11.39 -25.71 -18.72
C LEU A 383 10.56 -26.60 -19.64
N ALA A 384 11.18 -27.57 -20.33
CA ALA A 384 10.50 -28.49 -21.23
C ALA A 384 9.49 -29.37 -20.49
N SER A 385 9.92 -30.01 -19.40
CA SER A 385 9.03 -30.79 -18.53
C SER A 385 7.87 -29.94 -18.00
N TYR A 386 8.13 -28.68 -17.65
CA TYR A 386 7.08 -27.78 -17.18
C TYR A 386 6.10 -27.34 -18.28
N VAL A 387 6.57 -27.24 -19.53
CA VAL A 387 5.72 -27.00 -20.71
C VAL A 387 4.84 -28.21 -20.99
N GLU A 388 5.38 -29.43 -20.89
CA GLU A 388 4.62 -30.67 -21.07
C GLU A 388 3.48 -30.78 -20.05
N ASN A 389 3.78 -30.58 -18.75
CA ASN A 389 2.77 -30.61 -17.70
C ASN A 389 1.63 -29.60 -17.95
N ILE A 390 1.96 -28.36 -18.33
CA ILE A 390 0.96 -27.33 -18.62
C ILE A 390 0.19 -27.63 -19.92
N ALA A 391 0.82 -28.26 -20.91
CA ALA A 391 0.16 -28.67 -22.13
C ALA A 391 -0.92 -29.73 -21.83
N GLU A 392 -0.63 -30.68 -20.94
CA GLU A 392 -1.60 -31.67 -20.46
C GLU A 392 -2.76 -30.99 -19.71
N GLU A 393 -2.48 -30.03 -18.82
CA GLU A 393 -3.53 -29.21 -18.16
C GLU A 393 -4.43 -28.48 -19.16
N HIS A 394 -3.84 -27.90 -20.22
CA HIS A 394 -4.58 -27.19 -21.27
C HIS A 394 -5.41 -28.12 -22.15
N ALA A 395 -4.94 -29.34 -22.40
CA ALA A 395 -5.69 -30.34 -23.15
C ALA A 395 -6.98 -30.76 -22.40
N ILE A 396 -6.91 -30.90 -21.08
CA ILE A 396 -8.04 -31.27 -20.23
C ILE A 396 -9.09 -30.14 -20.13
N THR A 397 -8.68 -28.88 -20.26
CA THR A 397 -9.57 -27.71 -20.10
C THR A 397 -10.26 -27.24 -21.39
N ARG A 398 -9.80 -27.68 -22.57
CA ARG A 398 -10.36 -27.26 -23.87
C ARG A 398 -11.79 -27.74 -24.16
N ASP A 399 -12.29 -28.76 -23.46
CA ASP A 399 -13.68 -29.23 -23.59
C ASP A 399 -14.70 -28.40 -22.77
N GLY A 400 -14.25 -27.40 -22.00
CA GLY A 400 -15.11 -26.64 -21.08
C GLY A 400 -14.88 -25.13 -21.13
N ASN A 401 -15.35 -24.49 -22.19
CA ASN A 401 -15.72 -23.06 -22.32
C ASN A 401 -14.93 -22.07 -21.42
N ASP A 402 -13.97 -21.37 -22.03
CA ASP A 402 -13.11 -20.29 -21.49
C ASP A 402 -13.90 -19.02 -21.08
N SER A 403 -14.90 -19.22 -20.22
CA SER A 403 -15.98 -18.28 -19.89
C SER A 403 -15.97 -17.85 -18.42
N SER A 404 -14.84 -18.06 -17.71
CA SER A 404 -14.61 -17.47 -16.38
C SER A 404 -13.89 -16.12 -16.45
N SER A 405 -13.68 -15.57 -17.66
CA SER A 405 -13.55 -14.12 -17.84
C SER A 405 -14.80 -13.47 -17.22
N THR A 406 -14.70 -13.05 -15.96
CA THR A 406 -15.56 -12.00 -15.40
C THR A 406 -15.68 -10.93 -16.49
N SER A 407 -16.90 -10.75 -17.05
CA SER A 407 -17.12 -10.07 -18.34
C SER A 407 -16.49 -8.67 -18.45
N ASN A 408 -16.13 -8.08 -17.31
CA ASN A 408 -15.57 -6.76 -17.16
C ASN A 408 -14.06 -6.67 -16.81
N ASN A 409 -13.30 -7.77 -16.81
CA ASN A 409 -11.85 -7.73 -16.55
C ASN A 409 -11.03 -8.18 -17.77
N ILE A 410 -9.77 -7.75 -17.84
CA ILE A 410 -8.85 -8.11 -18.92
C ILE A 410 -7.40 -8.18 -18.43
N LEU A 411 -6.60 -9.06 -19.01
CA LEU A 411 -5.19 -9.25 -18.65
C LEU A 411 -4.32 -8.20 -19.37
N VAL A 412 -3.57 -7.42 -18.59
CA VAL A 412 -2.70 -6.35 -19.12
C VAL A 412 -1.30 -6.47 -18.54
N HIS A 413 -0.28 -6.34 -19.39
CA HIS A 413 1.11 -6.29 -18.97
C HIS A 413 1.44 -4.97 -18.25
N ARG A 414 2.26 -5.05 -17.20
CA ARG A 414 2.64 -3.91 -16.37
C ARG A 414 4.16 -3.71 -16.36
N ILE A 415 4.59 -2.46 -16.19
CA ILE A 415 5.99 -2.09 -15.99
C ILE A 415 6.13 -1.15 -14.81
N HIS A 416 7.08 -1.44 -13.93
CA HIS A 416 7.50 -0.55 -12.86
C HIS A 416 8.82 0.12 -13.23
N VAL A 417 8.85 1.44 -13.21
CA VAL A 417 10.03 2.26 -13.46
C VAL A 417 10.53 2.80 -12.13
N THR A 418 11.74 2.39 -11.76
CA THR A 418 12.43 2.89 -10.56
C THR A 418 13.57 3.83 -10.94
N PRO A 419 14.19 4.55 -9.97
CA PRO A 419 15.42 5.29 -10.21
C PRO A 419 16.47 4.47 -10.97
N CYS A 420 16.73 3.23 -10.56
CA CYS A 420 17.79 2.38 -11.09
C CYS A 420 17.36 1.43 -12.23
N ALA A 421 16.08 1.04 -12.32
CA ALA A 421 15.68 -0.10 -13.15
C ALA A 421 14.34 0.07 -13.90
N THR A 422 14.01 -0.92 -14.73
CA THR A 422 12.70 -1.12 -15.36
C THR A 422 12.29 -2.57 -15.16
N TYR A 423 11.27 -2.82 -14.35
CA TYR A 423 10.80 -4.17 -14.02
C TYR A 423 9.53 -4.52 -14.79
N LEU A 424 9.50 -5.72 -15.38
CA LEU A 424 8.35 -6.24 -16.13
C LEU A 424 7.50 -7.12 -15.20
N VAL A 425 6.19 -6.89 -15.18
CA VAL A 425 5.25 -7.57 -14.28
C VAL A 425 3.97 -7.96 -15.04
N GLY A 426 3.33 -9.03 -14.57
CA GLY A 426 2.07 -9.51 -15.13
C GLY A 426 2.23 -10.46 -16.34
N PRO A 427 1.16 -10.63 -17.14
CA PRO A 427 -0.03 -9.77 -17.16
C PRO A 427 -0.90 -9.92 -15.91
N SER A 428 -1.53 -8.83 -15.47
CA SER A 428 -2.40 -8.80 -14.30
C SER A 428 -3.83 -8.42 -14.69
N LEU A 429 -4.81 -8.84 -13.89
CA LEU A 429 -6.21 -8.45 -14.09
C LEU A 429 -6.39 -6.93 -13.91
N GLU A 430 -6.96 -6.29 -14.92
CA GLU A 430 -7.39 -4.90 -14.92
C GLU A 430 -8.88 -4.82 -15.24
N ALA A 431 -9.60 -3.93 -14.55
CA ALA A 431 -10.96 -3.62 -14.91
C ALA A 431 -11.00 -2.95 -16.28
N LYS A 432 -11.95 -3.35 -17.13
CA LYS A 432 -12.13 -2.74 -18.45
C LYS A 432 -12.57 -1.28 -18.28
N ASN A 433 -11.90 -0.40 -19.02
CA ASN A 433 -12.32 0.97 -19.25
C ASN A 433 -12.79 1.13 -20.71
N ARG A 434 -13.26 2.32 -21.09
CA ARG A 434 -13.78 2.58 -22.44
C ARG A 434 -12.79 2.20 -23.54
N VAL A 435 -11.52 2.57 -23.36
CA VAL A 435 -10.46 2.34 -24.35
C VAL A 435 -10.18 0.84 -24.48
N LEU A 436 -10.01 0.14 -23.36
CA LEU A 436 -9.75 -1.30 -23.37
C LEU A 436 -10.93 -2.11 -23.90
N ARG A 437 -12.18 -1.66 -23.72
CA ARG A 437 -13.34 -2.30 -24.36
C ARG A 437 -13.34 -2.11 -25.86
N LYS A 438 -13.04 -0.90 -26.34
CA LYS A 438 -13.04 -0.58 -27.77
C LYS A 438 -11.97 -1.37 -28.52
N TYR A 439 -10.81 -1.57 -27.91
CA TYR A 439 -9.66 -2.27 -28.53
C TYR A 439 -9.38 -3.63 -27.87
N ALA A 440 -10.43 -4.36 -27.49
CA ALA A 440 -10.31 -5.64 -26.79
C ALA A 440 -9.52 -6.71 -27.58
N GLY A 441 -9.55 -6.66 -28.92
CA GLY A 441 -8.74 -7.54 -29.79
C GLY A 441 -7.25 -7.17 -29.87
N ASN A 442 -6.84 -6.01 -29.36
CA ASN A 442 -5.47 -5.48 -29.50
C ASN A 442 -4.78 -5.19 -28.15
N ILE A 443 -5.19 -5.85 -27.07
CA ILE A 443 -4.77 -5.54 -25.69
C ILE A 443 -3.27 -5.68 -25.46
N ASP A 444 -2.60 -6.59 -26.17
CA ASP A 444 -1.14 -6.74 -26.14
C ASP A 444 -0.38 -5.49 -26.64
N ASN A 445 -1.07 -4.51 -27.22
CA ASN A 445 -0.50 -3.22 -27.59
C ASN A 445 -0.68 -2.15 -26.51
N PHE A 446 -1.37 -2.46 -25.41
CA PHE A 446 -1.51 -1.57 -24.26
C PHE A 446 -0.63 -2.03 -23.12
N LEU A 447 -0.06 -1.06 -22.41
CA LEU A 447 0.85 -1.30 -21.30
C LEU A 447 0.53 -0.34 -20.15
N ARG A 448 0.49 -0.89 -18.94
CA ARG A 448 0.35 -0.10 -17.71
C ARG A 448 1.74 0.21 -17.15
N VAL A 449 2.06 1.49 -16.97
CA VAL A 449 3.37 1.91 -16.45
C VAL A 449 3.21 2.63 -15.13
N GLU A 450 4.01 2.26 -14.14
CA GLU A 450 4.02 2.82 -12.79
C GLU A 450 5.41 3.36 -12.43
N PHE A 451 5.48 4.53 -11.79
CA PHE A 451 6.72 5.16 -11.32
C PHE A 451 6.81 5.08 -9.80
N ILE A 452 7.85 4.42 -9.29
CA ILE A 452 8.05 4.12 -7.85
C ILE A 452 9.53 4.13 -7.48
N ASP A 453 9.86 4.10 -6.19
CA ASP A 453 11.20 3.86 -5.65
C ASP A 453 11.51 2.35 -5.63
N GLU A 454 12.77 1.95 -5.42
CA GLU A 454 13.17 0.53 -5.38
C GLU A 454 12.42 -0.29 -4.31
N THR A 455 11.90 0.37 -3.27
CA THR A 455 11.11 -0.28 -2.20
C THR A 455 9.65 -0.55 -2.59
N GLY A 456 9.22 -0.20 -3.80
CA GLY A 456 7.82 -0.33 -4.24
C GLY A 456 6.91 0.84 -3.84
N GLU A 457 7.44 1.81 -3.09
CA GLU A 457 6.70 3.01 -2.63
C GLU A 457 6.89 4.20 -3.58
N PRO A 458 6.00 5.21 -3.58
CA PRO A 458 6.24 6.43 -4.35
C PRO A 458 7.55 7.12 -3.95
N VAL A 459 8.26 7.69 -4.91
CA VAL A 459 9.47 8.49 -4.64
C VAL A 459 9.06 9.69 -3.77
N ARG A 460 9.57 9.74 -2.54
CA ARG A 460 9.21 10.77 -1.55
C ARG A 460 10.18 11.94 -1.61
N TYR A 461 9.68 13.13 -1.31
CA TYR A 461 10.53 14.29 -1.05
C TYR A 461 11.53 14.01 0.07
N ASP A 462 12.82 14.17 -0.25
CA ASP A 462 13.91 14.10 0.71
C ASP A 462 14.58 15.48 0.84
N PRO A 463 14.48 16.16 2.00
CA PRO A 463 15.11 17.46 2.18
C PRO A 463 16.65 17.40 2.18
N LYS A 464 17.25 16.20 2.28
CA LYS A 464 18.70 16.00 2.24
C LYS A 464 19.22 15.68 0.84
N SER A 465 18.33 15.42 -0.13
CA SER A 465 18.75 15.09 -1.48
C SER A 465 17.97 15.81 -2.58
N ASN A 466 18.66 16.09 -3.68
CA ASN A 466 18.04 16.56 -4.91
C ASN A 466 17.56 15.34 -5.72
N LEU A 467 16.30 15.37 -6.18
CA LEU A 467 15.63 14.29 -6.92
C LEU A 467 15.39 14.64 -8.40
N ASP A 468 15.91 15.75 -8.89
CA ASP A 468 15.64 16.28 -10.24
C ASP A 468 16.09 15.32 -11.33
N ASP A 469 17.22 14.63 -11.15
CA ASP A 469 17.68 13.61 -12.12
C ASP A 469 16.72 12.44 -12.24
N ILE A 470 16.05 12.07 -11.15
CA ILE A 470 15.05 11.01 -11.16
C ILE A 470 13.80 11.48 -11.88
N TYR A 471 13.24 12.63 -11.49
CA TYR A 471 12.00 13.13 -12.08
C TYR A 471 12.20 13.62 -13.52
N HIS A 472 13.11 14.56 -13.76
CA HIS A 472 13.31 15.21 -15.05
C HIS A 472 14.28 14.48 -15.98
N GLY A 473 15.20 13.67 -15.44
CA GLY A 473 16.07 12.81 -16.24
C GLY A 473 15.39 11.49 -16.58
N ARG A 474 15.22 10.63 -15.57
CA ARG A 474 14.76 9.24 -15.75
C ARG A 474 13.27 9.13 -16.08
N PHE A 475 12.38 9.57 -15.20
CA PHE A 475 10.93 9.37 -15.33
C PHE A 475 10.35 10.14 -16.52
N LYS A 476 10.67 11.43 -16.63
CA LYS A 476 10.31 12.26 -17.79
C LYS A 476 10.91 11.71 -19.08
N GLY A 477 12.15 11.20 -19.05
CA GLY A 477 12.79 10.55 -20.18
C GLY A 477 11.97 9.37 -20.72
N VAL A 478 11.48 8.50 -19.82
CA VAL A 478 10.60 7.37 -20.18
C VAL A 478 9.28 7.84 -20.78
N LEU A 479 8.62 8.84 -20.18
CA LEU A 479 7.33 9.36 -20.68
C LEU A 479 7.44 9.98 -22.08
N LYS A 480 8.56 10.68 -22.37
CA LYS A 480 8.79 11.31 -23.67
C LYS A 480 9.23 10.31 -24.73
N LYS A 481 10.25 9.49 -24.44
CA LYS A 481 10.88 8.59 -25.42
C LYS A 481 10.08 7.30 -25.66
N GLY A 482 9.30 6.86 -24.67
CA GLY A 482 8.63 5.56 -24.70
C GLY A 482 9.50 4.41 -24.17
N LEU A 483 8.93 3.21 -24.15
CA LEU A 483 9.57 1.97 -23.69
C LEU A 483 9.62 0.96 -24.84
N ARG A 484 10.79 0.34 -25.07
CA ARG A 484 10.93 -0.75 -26.04
C ARG A 484 10.87 -2.08 -25.33
N VAL A 485 9.80 -2.85 -25.58
CA VAL A 485 9.55 -4.13 -24.91
C VAL A 485 8.98 -5.12 -25.92
N GLY A 486 9.50 -6.35 -25.91
CA GLY A 486 9.10 -7.41 -26.84
C GLY A 486 9.19 -7.01 -28.32
N GLY A 487 10.15 -6.16 -28.67
CA GLY A 487 10.32 -5.60 -30.01
C GLY A 487 9.35 -4.48 -30.41
N ARG A 488 8.46 -4.04 -29.52
CA ARG A 488 7.49 -2.96 -29.75
C ARG A 488 7.90 -1.68 -29.04
N LEU A 489 7.58 -0.52 -29.61
CA LEU A 489 7.76 0.78 -28.96
C LEU A 489 6.42 1.25 -28.38
N PHE A 490 6.32 1.26 -27.05
CA PHE A 490 5.18 1.76 -26.31
C PHE A 490 5.37 3.25 -26.01
N GLN A 491 4.37 4.06 -26.35
CA GLN A 491 4.37 5.50 -26.15
C GLN A 491 3.29 5.92 -25.16
N PHE A 492 3.57 6.95 -24.35
CA PHE A 492 2.61 7.52 -23.41
C PHE A 492 1.28 7.90 -24.08
N LEU A 493 0.18 7.40 -23.51
CA LEU A 493 -1.20 7.58 -23.97
C LEU A 493 -2.02 8.48 -23.04
N GLY A 494 -1.99 8.24 -21.72
CA GLY A 494 -2.78 9.05 -20.78
C GLY A 494 -2.94 8.42 -19.40
N PHE A 495 -3.62 9.12 -18.49
CA PHE A 495 -3.87 8.65 -17.12
C PHE A 495 -5.21 9.18 -16.60
N SER A 496 -5.90 8.38 -15.79
CA SER A 496 -7.06 8.83 -15.03
C SER A 496 -6.66 9.62 -13.78
N HIS A 497 -7.64 10.20 -13.07
CA HIS A 497 -7.39 10.92 -11.82
C HIS A 497 -6.82 10.02 -10.71
N SER A 498 -7.32 8.79 -10.59
CA SER A 498 -6.76 7.81 -9.65
C SER A 498 -5.33 7.42 -10.05
N SER A 499 -5.10 7.25 -11.35
CA SER A 499 -3.77 6.94 -11.90
C SER A 499 -2.74 8.02 -11.61
N LEU A 500 -3.09 9.30 -11.77
CA LEU A 500 -2.21 10.41 -11.44
C LEU A 500 -1.76 10.37 -9.97
N ARG A 501 -2.72 10.17 -9.06
CA ARG A 501 -2.45 10.06 -7.60
C ARG A 501 -1.62 8.83 -7.24
N SER A 502 -1.71 7.77 -8.03
CA SER A 502 -0.94 6.54 -7.85
C SER A 502 0.35 6.50 -8.67
N GLN A 503 0.70 7.58 -9.37
CA GLN A 503 1.87 7.67 -10.26
C GLN A 503 1.88 6.58 -11.36
N THR A 504 0.70 6.24 -11.87
CA THR A 504 0.51 5.28 -12.97
C THR A 504 -0.02 5.96 -14.23
N CYS A 505 0.23 5.35 -15.40
CA CYS A 505 -0.32 5.81 -16.67
C CYS A 505 -0.38 4.67 -17.71
N TRP A 506 -1.07 4.93 -18.81
CA TRP A 506 -1.23 4.03 -19.94
C TRP A 506 -0.23 4.40 -21.04
N PHE A 507 0.35 3.38 -21.64
CA PHE A 507 1.15 3.45 -22.85
C PHE A 507 0.55 2.55 -23.92
N VAL A 508 0.79 2.87 -25.19
CA VAL A 508 0.31 2.10 -26.33
C VAL A 508 1.40 1.96 -27.41
N SER A 509 1.51 0.78 -28.00
CA SER A 509 2.28 0.54 -29.23
C SER A 509 1.37 0.68 -30.43
N GLN A 510 1.90 1.12 -31.57
CA GLN A 510 1.13 1.22 -32.81
C GLN A 510 0.57 -0.15 -33.23
N PHE A 511 -0.69 -0.19 -33.68
CA PHE A 511 -1.35 -1.36 -34.26
C PHE A 511 -2.36 -0.95 -35.34
N VAL A 512 -2.90 -1.93 -36.06
CA VAL A 512 -4.02 -1.75 -36.99
C VAL A 512 -5.26 -2.39 -36.38
N ASP A 513 -6.35 -1.63 -36.29
CA ASP A 513 -7.62 -2.13 -35.76
C ASP A 513 -8.41 -2.95 -36.80
N GLU A 514 -9.55 -3.51 -36.38
CA GLU A 514 -10.43 -4.31 -37.23
C GLU A 514 -10.97 -3.54 -38.45
N ASN A 515 -11.00 -2.20 -38.39
CA ASN A 515 -11.44 -1.33 -39.48
C ASN A 515 -10.28 -0.87 -40.37
N ALA A 516 -9.12 -1.56 -40.31
CA ALA A 516 -7.90 -1.21 -41.02
C ALA A 516 -7.36 0.21 -40.71
N THR A 517 -7.71 0.77 -39.56
CA THR A 517 -7.22 2.08 -39.11
C THR A 517 -5.94 1.91 -38.30
N VAL A 518 -4.93 2.72 -38.62
CA VAL A 518 -3.69 2.78 -37.86
C VAL A 518 -3.94 3.49 -36.52
N CYS A 519 -3.83 2.74 -35.44
CA CYS A 519 -4.03 3.18 -34.07
C CYS A 519 -2.68 3.42 -33.38
N ASP A 520 -2.47 4.65 -32.91
CA ASP A 520 -1.37 5.05 -32.04
C ASP A 520 -1.89 5.96 -30.92
N ALA A 521 -1.00 6.49 -30.08
CA ALA A 521 -1.41 7.33 -28.96
C ALA A 521 -2.21 8.57 -29.40
N ARG A 522 -1.86 9.18 -30.53
CA ARG A 522 -2.52 10.39 -31.04
C ARG A 522 -3.87 10.04 -31.64
N THR A 523 -3.91 9.06 -32.55
CA THR A 523 -5.17 8.70 -33.23
C THR A 523 -6.20 8.13 -32.26
N ILE A 524 -5.77 7.40 -31.22
CA ILE A 524 -6.66 6.95 -30.15
C ILE A 524 -7.25 8.16 -29.41
N ILE A 525 -6.44 9.13 -28.99
CA ILE A 525 -6.93 10.33 -28.29
C ILE A 525 -7.92 11.12 -29.16
N ASP A 526 -7.61 11.32 -30.44
CA ASP A 526 -8.48 12.04 -31.38
C ASP A 526 -9.84 11.35 -31.56
N GLN A 527 -9.89 10.02 -31.42
CA GLN A 527 -11.13 9.24 -31.46
C GLN A 527 -11.94 9.28 -30.13
N LEU A 528 -11.35 9.72 -29.01
CA LEU A 528 -12.06 9.79 -27.72
C LEU A 528 -13.01 10.99 -27.64
N GLY A 529 -12.70 12.07 -28.35
CA GLY A 529 -13.46 13.32 -28.31
C GLY A 529 -12.62 14.51 -28.76
N TYR A 530 -13.23 15.69 -28.78
CA TYR A 530 -12.55 16.92 -29.19
C TYR A 530 -12.07 17.72 -27.98
N PHE A 531 -10.75 17.87 -27.87
CA PHE A 531 -10.09 18.56 -26.74
C PHE A 531 -9.45 19.90 -27.13
N GLY A 532 -9.48 20.29 -28.41
CA GLY A 532 -8.76 21.47 -28.92
C GLY A 532 -9.22 22.83 -28.36
N HIS A 533 -10.35 22.87 -27.67
CA HIS A 533 -10.86 24.04 -26.95
C HIS A 533 -10.25 24.20 -25.54
N ILE A 534 -9.48 23.21 -25.06
CA ILE A 534 -8.86 23.22 -23.74
C ILE A 534 -7.40 23.63 -23.89
N PHE A 535 -7.03 24.74 -23.23
CA PHE A 535 -5.68 25.31 -23.27
C PHE A 535 -4.88 25.05 -21.99
N SER A 536 -5.47 24.32 -21.03
CA SER A 536 -4.80 23.92 -19.79
C SER A 536 -4.35 22.46 -19.84
N PRO A 537 -3.05 22.15 -19.68
CA PRO A 537 -2.56 20.77 -19.72
C PRO A 537 -3.19 19.86 -18.68
N ALA A 538 -3.34 20.34 -17.44
CA ALA A 538 -3.95 19.58 -16.36
C ALA A 538 -5.41 19.23 -16.64
N LYS A 539 -6.19 20.22 -17.10
CA LYS A 539 -7.61 20.01 -17.45
C LYS A 539 -7.77 19.09 -18.64
N GLN A 540 -6.98 19.27 -19.70
CA GLN A 540 -7.02 18.40 -20.87
C GLN A 540 -6.65 16.96 -20.51
N ALA A 541 -5.60 16.77 -19.71
CA ALA A 541 -5.22 15.47 -19.18
C ALA A 541 -6.34 14.85 -18.34
N ALA A 542 -7.02 15.63 -17.48
CA ALA A 542 -8.15 15.15 -16.69
C ALA A 542 -9.36 14.74 -17.55
N ARG A 543 -9.62 15.41 -18.68
CA ARG A 543 -10.69 15.06 -19.62
C ARG A 543 -10.37 13.82 -20.42
N ILE A 544 -9.15 13.71 -20.97
CA ILE A 544 -8.67 12.48 -21.61
C ILE A 544 -8.71 11.32 -20.61
N GLY A 545 -8.21 11.55 -19.38
CA GLY A 545 -8.17 10.59 -18.28
C GLY A 545 -9.53 10.01 -17.87
N GLN A 546 -10.61 10.70 -18.19
CA GLN A 546 -11.96 10.27 -17.86
C GLN A 546 -12.39 9.02 -18.64
N THR A 547 -11.85 8.79 -19.83
CA THR A 547 -12.12 7.60 -20.66
C THR A 547 -11.35 6.37 -20.17
N PHE A 548 -10.30 6.59 -19.37
CA PHE A 548 -9.52 5.55 -18.70
C PHE A 548 -10.04 5.22 -17.29
N SER A 549 -11.24 5.70 -16.94
CA SER A 549 -11.87 5.34 -15.66
C SER A 549 -12.48 3.93 -15.76
N ASP A 550 -12.24 3.12 -14.74
CA ASP A 550 -12.82 1.79 -14.62
C ASP A 550 -14.35 1.91 -14.58
N THR A 551 -15.02 1.11 -15.40
CA THR A 551 -16.48 1.13 -15.52
C THR A 551 -16.97 -0.31 -15.55
N LEU A 552 -18.08 -0.59 -14.87
CA LEU A 552 -18.55 -1.94 -14.57
C LEU A 552 -19.26 -2.62 -15.74
N THR A 553 -19.86 -1.83 -16.63
CA THR A 553 -20.70 -2.28 -17.74
C THR A 553 -20.88 -1.13 -18.72
N SER A 554 -21.19 -1.45 -19.98
CA SER A 554 -21.50 -0.52 -21.07
C SER A 554 -22.84 -0.89 -21.68
N ILE A 555 -23.83 0.00 -21.61
CA ILE A 555 -25.19 -0.24 -22.12
C ILE A 555 -25.48 0.71 -23.26
N SER A 556 -25.83 0.18 -24.42
CA SER A 556 -26.17 0.98 -25.61
C SER A 556 -27.56 1.61 -25.47
N ILE A 557 -27.66 2.89 -25.84
CA ILE A 557 -28.93 3.63 -25.89
C ILE A 557 -29.08 4.31 -27.26
N SER A 558 -30.32 4.46 -27.72
CA SER A 558 -30.61 5.18 -28.96
C SER A 558 -30.29 6.67 -28.78
N PRO A 559 -29.61 7.32 -29.74
CA PRO A 559 -29.28 8.75 -29.69
C PRO A 559 -30.51 9.64 -29.51
N GLU A 560 -31.64 9.25 -30.11
CA GLU A 560 -32.91 10.00 -30.11
C GLU A 560 -33.51 10.12 -28.70
N CYS A 561 -33.14 9.23 -27.79
CA CYS A 561 -33.60 9.22 -26.41
C CYS A 561 -32.77 10.10 -25.47
N VAL A 562 -31.67 10.69 -25.93
CA VAL A 562 -30.70 11.42 -25.10
C VAL A 562 -30.80 12.93 -25.31
N MET A 563 -31.06 13.66 -24.23
CA MET A 563 -30.93 15.12 -24.18
C MET A 563 -29.62 15.49 -23.49
N MET A 564 -28.67 16.09 -24.21
CA MET A 564 -27.29 16.33 -23.74
C MET A 564 -27.04 17.72 -23.12
N ASP A 565 -27.98 18.65 -23.27
CA ASP A 565 -27.78 20.08 -23.04
C ASP A 565 -28.88 20.72 -22.18
N ALA A 566 -29.51 19.90 -21.33
CA ALA A 566 -30.53 20.38 -20.42
C ALA A 566 -29.98 21.53 -19.55
N PRO A 567 -30.77 22.59 -19.32
CA PRO A 567 -30.31 23.72 -18.52
C PRO A 567 -30.06 23.29 -17.07
N ASP A 568 -29.02 23.84 -16.47
CA ASP A 568 -28.77 23.68 -15.05
C ASP A 568 -29.74 24.52 -14.20
N VAL A 569 -29.99 24.07 -12.98
CA VAL A 569 -30.79 24.80 -12.00
C VAL A 569 -29.86 25.76 -11.25
N GLU A 570 -29.90 27.03 -11.64
CA GLU A 570 -29.02 28.06 -11.09
C GLU A 570 -29.80 29.08 -10.26
N ARG A 571 -29.24 29.48 -9.10
CA ARG A 571 -29.70 30.63 -8.30
C ARG A 571 -28.54 31.28 -7.59
N ASN A 572 -28.57 32.62 -7.49
CA ASN A 572 -27.55 33.40 -6.79
C ASN A 572 -26.10 33.07 -7.21
N GLY A 573 -25.89 32.74 -8.50
CA GLY A 573 -24.57 32.34 -9.02
C GLY A 573 -24.09 30.94 -8.58
N ARG A 574 -24.98 30.10 -8.02
CA ARG A 574 -24.72 28.71 -7.63
C ARG A 574 -25.55 27.74 -8.46
N VAL A 575 -24.98 26.56 -8.69
CA VAL A 575 -25.57 25.52 -9.53
C VAL A 575 -26.07 24.39 -8.62
N PHE A 576 -27.39 24.28 -8.44
CA PHE A 576 -28.03 23.27 -7.58
C PHE A 576 -28.07 21.88 -8.23
N SER A 577 -27.91 21.82 -9.55
CA SER A 577 -27.92 20.59 -10.34
C SER A 577 -26.53 20.15 -10.80
N ASP A 578 -25.44 20.63 -10.19
CA ASP A 578 -24.09 20.42 -10.71
C ASP A 578 -23.74 18.91 -10.71
N GLY A 579 -23.72 18.31 -11.90
CA GLY A 579 -23.34 16.91 -12.10
C GLY A 579 -24.49 15.91 -12.05
N VAL A 580 -25.77 16.33 -11.99
CA VAL A 580 -26.91 15.40 -11.91
C VAL A 580 -27.94 15.56 -13.03
N GLY A 581 -28.42 14.43 -13.53
CA GLY A 581 -29.50 14.32 -14.52
C GLY A 581 -30.54 13.26 -14.14
N THR A 582 -31.39 12.87 -15.10
CA THR A 582 -32.44 11.86 -14.87
C THR A 582 -32.52 10.83 -15.99
N LEU A 583 -33.14 9.69 -15.68
CA LEU A 583 -33.47 8.65 -16.65
C LEU A 583 -34.88 8.12 -16.45
N SER A 584 -35.47 7.57 -17.52
CA SER A 584 -36.79 6.95 -17.46
C SER A 584 -36.74 5.51 -16.93
N LYS A 585 -37.91 4.94 -16.61
CA LYS A 585 -38.04 3.54 -16.16
C LYS A 585 -37.48 2.55 -17.19
N ASP A 586 -37.69 2.82 -18.49
CA ASP A 586 -37.31 1.88 -19.56
C ASP A 586 -35.79 1.78 -19.68
N VAL A 587 -35.08 2.92 -19.59
CA VAL A 587 -33.61 2.94 -19.53
C VAL A 587 -33.11 2.27 -18.25
N MET A 588 -33.77 2.50 -17.11
CA MET A 588 -33.44 1.83 -15.85
C MET A 588 -33.55 0.31 -15.96
N TYR A 589 -34.60 -0.21 -16.58
CA TYR A 589 -34.80 -1.64 -16.78
C TYR A 589 -33.72 -2.27 -17.69
N LYS A 590 -33.26 -1.54 -18.72
CA LYS A 590 -32.10 -1.95 -19.51
C LYS A 590 -30.84 -2.06 -18.64
N ILE A 591 -30.57 -1.05 -17.81
CA ILE A 591 -29.46 -1.09 -16.86
C ILE A 591 -29.60 -2.30 -15.91
N TRP A 592 -30.79 -2.57 -15.39
CA TRP A 592 -31.00 -3.71 -14.48
C TRP A 592 -30.77 -5.06 -15.13
N LYS A 593 -31.11 -5.21 -16.41
CA LYS A 593 -30.92 -6.45 -17.15
C LYS A 593 -29.44 -6.78 -17.30
N GLU A 594 -28.61 -5.80 -17.65
CA GLU A 594 -27.19 -6.02 -17.96
C GLU A 594 -26.27 -5.89 -16.74
N TYR A 595 -26.52 -4.91 -15.87
CA TYR A 595 -25.64 -4.60 -14.73
C TYR A 595 -26.11 -5.23 -13.41
N ALA A 596 -27.40 -5.11 -13.09
CA ALA A 596 -27.92 -5.51 -11.77
C ALA A 596 -28.66 -6.86 -11.79
N GLY A 597 -28.56 -7.66 -12.86
CA GLY A 597 -29.37 -8.86 -13.08
C GLY A 597 -29.37 -9.83 -11.89
N ARG A 598 -28.20 -10.03 -11.27
CA ARG A 598 -27.97 -10.92 -10.12
C ARG A 598 -28.03 -10.23 -8.75
N ALA A 599 -28.17 -8.90 -8.70
CA ALA A 599 -28.26 -8.18 -7.43
C ALA A 599 -29.61 -8.43 -6.76
N LYS A 600 -29.60 -8.72 -5.45
CA LYS A 600 -30.81 -8.88 -4.63
C LYS A 600 -31.68 -7.61 -4.65
N VAL A 601 -31.03 -6.44 -4.69
CA VAL A 601 -31.67 -5.13 -4.74
C VAL A 601 -31.37 -4.47 -6.08
N LYS A 602 -32.40 -3.91 -6.73
CA LYS A 602 -32.29 -3.23 -8.02
C LYS A 602 -32.19 -1.71 -7.81
N PRO A 603 -31.07 -1.06 -8.16
CA PRO A 603 -30.79 0.34 -7.81
C PRO A 603 -31.64 1.34 -8.61
N THR A 604 -31.91 2.52 -8.04
CA THR A 604 -32.67 3.60 -8.71
C THR A 604 -31.87 4.87 -9.00
N VAL A 605 -30.60 4.88 -8.60
CA VAL A 605 -29.64 5.96 -8.85
C VAL A 605 -28.32 5.35 -9.33
N PHE A 606 -27.67 6.03 -10.27
CA PHE A 606 -26.47 5.53 -10.94
C PHE A 606 -25.45 6.64 -11.14
N GLN A 607 -24.20 6.35 -10.86
CA GLN A 607 -23.07 7.15 -11.31
C GLN A 607 -22.66 6.66 -12.69
N ILE A 608 -22.61 7.57 -13.68
CA ILE A 608 -22.39 7.21 -15.07
C ILE A 608 -21.26 8.01 -15.73
N ARG A 609 -20.69 7.41 -16.78
CA ARG A 609 -20.03 8.11 -17.87
C ARG A 609 -20.84 7.89 -19.15
N PHE A 610 -20.95 8.93 -19.96
CA PHE A 610 -21.66 8.86 -21.23
C PHE A 610 -20.98 9.80 -22.21
N ALA A 611 -20.37 9.30 -23.29
CA ALA A 611 -19.59 10.14 -24.21
C ALA A 611 -18.58 11.03 -23.42
N GLY A 612 -18.63 12.35 -23.59
CA GLY A 612 -17.84 13.31 -22.81
C GLY A 612 -18.49 13.78 -21.49
N ALA A 613 -19.65 13.24 -21.12
CA ALA A 613 -20.38 13.56 -19.89
C ALA A 613 -19.99 12.66 -18.69
N LYS A 614 -20.11 13.23 -17.49
CA LYS A 614 -19.94 12.55 -16.19
C LYS A 614 -21.00 13.05 -15.22
N GLY A 615 -21.60 12.15 -14.46
CA GLY A 615 -22.37 12.55 -13.29
C GLY A 615 -23.26 11.47 -12.69
N MET A 616 -24.21 11.88 -11.86
CA MET A 616 -25.28 11.04 -11.35
C MET A 616 -26.53 11.13 -12.22
N VAL A 617 -27.28 10.03 -12.31
CA VAL A 617 -28.63 10.00 -12.88
C VAL A 617 -29.58 9.26 -11.95
N SER A 618 -30.77 9.82 -11.74
CA SER A 618 -31.82 9.25 -10.90
C SER A 618 -33.06 8.90 -11.72
N LEU A 619 -33.85 7.95 -11.22
CA LEU A 619 -35.13 7.59 -11.83
C LEU A 619 -36.11 8.77 -11.78
N ASP A 620 -36.51 9.27 -12.95
CA ASP A 620 -37.69 10.10 -13.12
C ASP A 620 -38.86 9.22 -13.60
N SER A 621 -39.73 8.87 -12.64
CA SER A 621 -40.85 7.98 -12.91
C SER A 621 -42.01 8.62 -13.70
N THR A 622 -41.92 9.93 -13.98
CA THR A 622 -42.93 10.68 -14.74
C THR A 622 -42.68 10.61 -16.25
N LYS A 623 -41.45 10.30 -16.68
CA LYS A 623 -41.08 10.15 -18.10
C LYS A 623 -41.64 8.84 -18.67
N LYS A 624 -42.15 8.92 -19.90
CA LYS A 624 -42.63 7.79 -20.70
C LYS A 624 -41.62 7.47 -21.81
N GLY A 625 -41.47 6.20 -22.15
CA GLY A 625 -40.50 5.76 -23.15
C GLY A 625 -39.06 5.84 -22.66
N GLU A 626 -38.12 5.50 -23.54
CA GLU A 626 -36.70 5.63 -23.28
C GLU A 626 -36.29 7.11 -23.27
N SER A 627 -35.71 7.58 -22.16
CA SER A 627 -35.22 8.94 -22.03
C SER A 627 -34.06 9.02 -21.05
N LEU A 628 -33.00 9.71 -21.46
CA LEU A 628 -31.85 10.08 -20.64
C LEU A 628 -31.64 11.60 -20.76
N MET A 629 -31.71 12.31 -19.64
CA MET A 629 -31.48 13.74 -19.57
C MET A 629 -30.15 14.02 -18.86
N LEU A 630 -29.25 14.70 -19.57
CA LEU A 630 -27.96 15.16 -19.10
C LEU A 630 -27.92 16.68 -19.17
N ARG A 631 -27.33 17.30 -18.14
CA ARG A 631 -27.23 18.76 -18.02
C ARG A 631 -25.91 19.30 -18.56
N LYS A 632 -25.88 20.60 -18.86
CA LYS A 632 -24.68 21.29 -19.34
C LYS A 632 -23.48 21.09 -18.43
N SER A 633 -23.66 21.17 -17.10
CA SER A 633 -22.55 20.95 -16.16
C SER A 633 -21.98 19.53 -16.24
N MET A 634 -22.74 18.53 -16.70
CA MET A 634 -22.27 17.14 -16.82
C MET A 634 -21.34 16.95 -18.03
N VAL A 635 -21.55 17.67 -19.14
CA VAL A 635 -20.80 17.52 -20.39
C VAL A 635 -19.45 18.21 -20.30
N LYS A 636 -18.37 17.43 -20.21
CA LYS A 636 -17.02 17.98 -19.97
C LYS A 636 -16.20 18.22 -21.25
N PHE A 637 -16.55 17.54 -22.34
CA PHE A 637 -16.04 17.77 -23.70
C PHE A 637 -17.03 17.16 -24.72
N PRO A 638 -17.04 17.63 -25.97
CA PRO A 638 -17.82 17.01 -27.03
C PRO A 638 -17.14 15.73 -27.55
N ALA A 639 -17.92 14.68 -27.79
CA ALA A 639 -17.45 13.42 -28.37
C ALA A 639 -18.38 12.99 -29.52
N LYS A 640 -17.82 12.29 -30.52
CA LYS A 640 -18.56 11.76 -31.66
C LYS A 640 -18.95 10.31 -31.41
N ASP A 641 -20.17 9.93 -31.81
CA ASP A 641 -20.60 8.54 -32.02
C ASP A 641 -20.41 7.57 -30.83
N SER A 642 -20.54 8.07 -29.59
CA SER A 642 -20.43 7.25 -28.37
C SER A 642 -21.72 7.30 -27.56
N TRP A 643 -22.64 6.37 -27.85
CA TRP A 643 -23.99 6.32 -27.27
C TRP A 643 -24.15 5.20 -26.24
N ASN A 644 -23.16 5.06 -25.35
CA ASN A 644 -23.14 4.02 -24.32
C ASN A 644 -23.12 4.63 -22.92
N ILE A 645 -24.02 4.14 -22.06
CA ILE A 645 -24.03 4.41 -20.62
C ILE A 645 -23.03 3.47 -19.96
N GLU A 646 -21.98 4.03 -19.38
CA GLU A 646 -20.98 3.28 -18.65
C GLU A 646 -21.22 3.46 -17.14
N ILE A 647 -21.51 2.38 -16.41
CA ILE A 647 -21.83 2.45 -14.98
C ILE A 647 -20.54 2.48 -14.15
N CYS A 648 -20.36 3.52 -13.33
CA CYS A 648 -19.26 3.62 -12.34
C CYS A 648 -19.68 3.11 -10.96
N GLY A 649 -20.94 3.35 -10.58
CA GLY A 649 -21.46 3.06 -9.25
C GLY A 649 -22.98 3.15 -9.22
N SER A 650 -23.61 2.63 -8.17
CA SER A 650 -25.07 2.63 -8.03
C SER A 650 -25.53 2.48 -6.58
N GLY A 651 -26.77 2.89 -6.31
CA GLY A 651 -27.43 2.77 -4.99
C GLY A 651 -27.92 1.37 -4.65
N ILE A 652 -27.15 0.30 -4.93
CA ILE A 652 -27.59 -1.08 -4.63
C ILE A 652 -27.78 -1.29 -3.12
N GLN A 653 -26.88 -0.74 -2.30
CA GLN A 653 -26.94 -0.83 -0.85
C GLN A 653 -26.57 0.50 -0.22
N LYS A 654 -27.15 0.79 0.96
CA LYS A 654 -26.66 1.87 1.83
C LYS A 654 -25.23 1.55 2.26
N LEU A 655 -24.34 2.54 2.25
CA LEU A 655 -22.97 2.32 2.70
C LEU A 655 -22.87 2.61 4.20
N PRO A 656 -22.20 1.75 4.99
CA PRO A 656 -21.99 2.02 6.41
C PRO A 656 -21.09 3.24 6.61
N PHE A 657 -21.49 4.12 7.52
CA PHE A 657 -20.66 5.25 7.93
C PHE A 657 -19.62 4.82 8.96
N TYR A 658 -18.40 5.32 8.78
CA TYR A 658 -17.32 5.19 9.74
C TYR A 658 -16.80 6.59 10.09
N LEU A 659 -16.69 6.86 11.38
CA LEU A 659 -15.86 7.95 11.86
C LEU A 659 -14.42 7.75 11.38
N ASN A 660 -13.72 8.85 11.20
CA ASN A 660 -12.28 8.88 10.92
C ASN A 660 -11.66 10.00 11.75
N GLN A 661 -10.33 10.06 11.80
CA GLN A 661 -9.63 11.04 12.61
C GLN A 661 -10.03 12.50 12.33
N GLN A 662 -10.21 12.87 11.05
CA GLN A 662 -10.60 14.23 10.67
C GLN A 662 -12.01 14.58 11.18
N ILE A 663 -13.00 13.71 10.91
CA ILE A 663 -14.39 13.94 11.33
C ILE A 663 -14.50 13.93 12.85
N ILE A 664 -13.83 13.02 13.56
CA ILE A 664 -13.81 13.00 15.02
C ILE A 664 -13.26 14.31 15.55
N LYS A 665 -12.16 14.80 14.97
CA LYS A 665 -11.54 16.05 15.43
C LYS A 665 -12.45 17.26 15.21
N ILE A 666 -13.13 17.33 14.06
CA ILE A 666 -14.11 18.39 13.80
C ILE A 666 -15.27 18.28 14.80
N LEU A 667 -15.91 17.11 14.93
CA LEU A 667 -17.04 16.94 15.83
C LEU A 667 -16.70 17.22 17.30
N GLU A 668 -15.49 16.85 17.76
CA GLU A 668 -14.96 17.24 19.07
C GLU A 668 -14.96 18.77 19.24
N ASP A 669 -14.42 19.50 18.27
CA ASP A 669 -14.32 20.96 18.31
C ASP A 669 -15.67 21.67 18.11
N LEU A 670 -16.65 21.00 17.50
CA LEU A 670 -18.02 21.49 17.36
C LEU A 670 -18.90 21.23 18.60
N GLY A 671 -18.38 20.53 19.62
CA GLY A 671 -19.04 20.35 20.92
C GLY A 671 -19.52 18.94 21.26
N VAL A 672 -19.25 17.94 20.40
CA VAL A 672 -19.63 16.55 20.70
C VAL A 672 -18.82 16.01 21.88
N ALA A 673 -19.51 15.42 22.86
CA ALA A 673 -18.88 14.95 24.08
C ALA A 673 -17.87 13.80 23.82
N PRO A 674 -16.67 13.83 24.45
CA PRO A 674 -15.68 12.75 24.33
C PRO A 674 -16.21 11.35 24.64
N SER A 675 -17.17 11.25 25.57
CA SER A 675 -17.80 9.99 25.98
C SER A 675 -18.55 9.30 24.83
N ALA A 676 -19.09 10.05 23.86
CA ALA A 676 -19.78 9.47 22.70
C ALA A 676 -18.82 8.64 21.84
N PHE A 677 -17.65 9.21 21.51
CA PHE A 677 -16.63 8.52 20.72
C PHE A 677 -16.03 7.32 21.44
N LEU A 678 -15.72 7.49 22.74
CA LEU A 678 -15.14 6.42 23.56
C LEU A 678 -16.10 5.24 23.69
N LYS A 679 -17.41 5.50 23.86
CA LYS A 679 -18.42 4.46 23.91
C LYS A 679 -18.51 3.69 22.60
N LEU A 680 -18.60 4.40 21.46
CA LEU A 680 -18.66 3.76 20.13
C LEU A 680 -17.43 2.88 19.86
N GLN A 681 -16.23 3.33 20.26
CA GLN A 681 -15.02 2.53 20.13
C GLN A 681 -15.04 1.32 21.07
N GLN A 682 -15.45 1.50 22.32
CA GLN A 682 -15.51 0.42 23.30
C GLN A 682 -16.50 -0.68 22.88
N ASP A 683 -17.66 -0.29 22.35
CA ASP A 683 -18.66 -1.23 21.81
C ASP A 683 -18.07 -2.06 20.66
N GLU A 684 -17.33 -1.45 19.74
CA GLU A 684 -16.67 -2.16 18.64
C GLU A 684 -15.49 -3.04 19.12
N ILE A 685 -14.69 -2.59 20.09
CA ILE A 685 -13.64 -3.43 20.72
C ILE A 685 -14.27 -4.66 21.38
N THR A 686 -15.40 -4.48 22.05
CA THR A 686 -16.10 -5.57 22.76
C THR A 686 -16.65 -6.58 21.75
N ARG A 687 -17.23 -6.11 20.64
CA ARG A 687 -17.63 -6.95 19.50
C ARG A 687 -16.46 -7.76 18.93
N LEU A 688 -15.28 -7.14 18.75
CA LEU A 688 -14.07 -7.84 18.29
C LEU A 688 -13.58 -8.89 19.30
N GLN A 689 -13.70 -8.64 20.61
CA GLN A 689 -13.36 -9.63 21.64
C GLN A 689 -14.33 -10.81 21.65
N ASP A 690 -15.63 -10.54 21.50
CA ASP A 690 -16.67 -11.57 21.55
C ASP A 690 -16.64 -12.49 20.33
N THR A 691 -16.16 -11.98 19.18
CA THR A 691 -15.82 -12.76 17.98
C THR A 691 -14.93 -13.94 18.34
N MET A 692 -14.00 -13.78 19.29
CA MET A 692 -13.04 -14.83 19.66
C MET A 692 -13.51 -15.72 20.82
N LYS A 693 -14.66 -15.45 21.44
CA LYS A 693 -15.22 -16.29 22.52
C LYS A 693 -16.32 -17.23 22.02
N SER A 694 -17.00 -16.87 20.94
CA SER A 694 -18.17 -17.59 20.43
C SER A 694 -18.01 -17.90 18.96
N THR A 695 -18.17 -19.17 18.59
CA THR A 695 -18.12 -19.62 17.19
C THR A 695 -19.21 -18.94 16.36
N ALA A 696 -20.42 -18.77 16.92
CA ALA A 696 -21.49 -17.99 16.28
C ALA A 696 -21.09 -16.52 16.01
N GLN A 697 -20.40 -15.86 16.94
CA GLN A 697 -19.93 -14.49 16.74
C GLN A 697 -18.77 -14.41 15.75
N ALA A 698 -17.86 -15.39 15.75
CA ALA A 698 -16.81 -15.56 14.75
C ALA A 698 -17.39 -15.69 13.33
N ALA A 699 -18.40 -16.55 13.19
CA ALA A 699 -19.13 -16.77 11.96
C ALA A 699 -19.81 -15.47 11.48
N ARG A 700 -20.52 -14.77 12.36
CA ARG A 700 -21.15 -13.47 12.04
C ARG A 700 -20.13 -12.41 11.60
N PHE A 701 -19.01 -12.28 12.32
CA PHE A 701 -17.93 -11.36 11.96
C PHE A 701 -17.36 -11.65 10.58
N LEU A 702 -17.13 -12.92 10.25
CA LEU A 702 -16.68 -13.32 8.91
C LEU A 702 -17.71 -12.96 7.84
N GLY A 703 -19.00 -13.23 8.08
CA GLY A 703 -20.08 -12.88 7.13
C GLY A 703 -20.23 -11.38 6.88
N GLU A 704 -19.99 -10.55 7.90
CA GLU A 704 -20.04 -9.08 7.80
C GLU A 704 -18.77 -8.46 7.24
N THR A 705 -17.65 -9.19 7.27
CA THR A 705 -16.38 -8.74 6.72
C THR A 705 -16.15 -9.29 5.31
N SER A 706 -15.09 -8.80 4.65
CA SER A 706 -14.72 -9.23 3.31
C SER A 706 -13.67 -10.35 3.34
N VAL A 707 -13.61 -11.11 4.44
CA VAL A 707 -12.56 -12.10 4.69
C VAL A 707 -12.99 -13.43 4.06
N ALA A 708 -12.22 -13.91 3.09
CA ALA A 708 -12.37 -15.21 2.40
C ALA A 708 -13.81 -15.72 2.25
N LYS A 709 -14.72 -14.92 1.66
CA LYS A 709 -16.11 -15.32 1.49
C LYS A 709 -16.26 -16.62 0.70
N CYS A 710 -15.40 -16.82 -0.31
CA CYS A 710 -15.41 -18.05 -1.12
C CYS A 710 -14.94 -19.30 -0.37
N LEU A 711 -14.08 -19.18 0.65
CA LEU A 711 -13.78 -20.31 1.52
C LEU A 711 -15.03 -20.75 2.29
N ARG A 712 -16.01 -19.86 2.51
CA ARG A 712 -17.16 -20.08 3.39
C ARG A 712 -16.73 -20.39 4.83
N LEU A 713 -15.73 -19.66 5.32
CA LEU A 713 -15.24 -19.82 6.70
C LEU A 713 -16.38 -19.71 7.72
N GLU A 714 -17.37 -18.84 7.47
CA GLU A 714 -18.60 -18.77 8.29
C GLU A 714 -19.28 -20.14 8.45
N TRP A 715 -19.47 -20.86 7.34
CA TRP A 715 -20.06 -22.20 7.34
C TRP A 715 -19.13 -23.24 7.96
N VAL A 716 -17.81 -23.14 7.73
CA VAL A 716 -16.82 -24.03 8.38
C VAL A 716 -16.92 -23.93 9.89
N LEU A 717 -17.00 -22.71 10.43
CA LEU A 717 -17.10 -22.50 11.86
C LEU A 717 -18.38 -23.13 12.43
N GLN A 718 -19.53 -22.93 11.76
CA GLN A 718 -20.80 -23.55 12.15
C GLN A 718 -20.75 -25.08 12.06
N LEU A 719 -20.09 -25.62 11.04
CA LEU A 719 -19.94 -27.05 10.83
C LEU A 719 -19.07 -27.69 11.92
N LEU A 720 -17.92 -27.08 12.23
CA LEU A 720 -17.02 -27.54 13.29
C LEU A 720 -17.74 -27.55 14.65
N GLU A 721 -18.54 -26.53 14.95
CA GLU A 721 -19.38 -26.48 16.16
C GLU A 721 -20.37 -27.67 16.20
N GLY A 722 -20.94 -28.07 15.07
CA GLY A 722 -21.79 -29.26 14.96
C GLY A 722 -21.06 -30.58 15.23
N PHE A 723 -19.75 -30.63 15.02
CA PHE A 723 -18.89 -31.78 15.34
C PHE A 723 -18.24 -31.70 16.73
N ASP A 724 -18.58 -30.69 17.54
CA ASP A 724 -17.89 -30.38 18.81
C ASP A 724 -16.37 -30.15 18.63
N LEU A 725 -15.98 -29.63 17.45
CA LEU A 725 -14.61 -29.26 17.11
C LEU A 725 -14.44 -27.75 17.18
N ASN A 726 -13.29 -27.30 17.69
CA ASN A 726 -13.01 -25.87 17.85
C ASN A 726 -11.96 -25.42 16.83
N TYR A 727 -12.34 -24.50 15.93
CA TYR A 727 -11.43 -23.98 14.89
C TYR A 727 -10.09 -23.43 15.42
N ARG A 728 -10.01 -23.08 16.72
CA ARG A 728 -8.80 -22.57 17.38
C ARG A 728 -7.72 -23.64 17.57
N ASP A 729 -8.07 -24.91 17.47
CA ASP A 729 -7.12 -26.03 17.55
C ASP A 729 -6.35 -26.23 16.22
N ASP A 730 -6.81 -25.59 15.13
CA ASP A 730 -6.05 -25.51 13.87
C ASP A 730 -5.24 -24.20 13.81
N ALA A 731 -3.93 -24.31 13.62
CA ALA A 731 -3.04 -23.16 13.61
C ALA A 731 -3.32 -22.19 12.45
N PHE A 732 -3.71 -22.70 11.28
CA PHE A 732 -3.96 -21.89 10.10
C PHE A 732 -5.27 -21.08 10.23
N LEU A 733 -6.38 -21.74 10.56
CA LEU A 733 -7.67 -21.06 10.79
C LEU A 733 -7.58 -20.06 11.93
N ARG A 734 -6.88 -20.41 13.02
CA ARG A 734 -6.57 -19.48 14.10
C ARG A 734 -5.85 -18.26 13.54
N ASN A 735 -4.71 -18.42 12.88
CA ASN A 735 -3.92 -17.30 12.35
C ASN A 735 -4.72 -16.40 11.37
N VAL A 736 -5.55 -16.97 10.49
CA VAL A 736 -6.42 -16.18 9.60
C VAL A 736 -7.41 -15.33 10.40
N MET A 737 -8.05 -15.90 11.42
CA MET A 737 -8.97 -15.19 12.30
C MET A 737 -8.28 -14.12 13.15
N GLU A 738 -7.14 -14.45 13.76
CA GLU A 738 -6.33 -13.52 14.54
C GLU A 738 -5.91 -12.32 13.68
N LEU A 739 -5.46 -12.57 12.45
CA LEU A 739 -5.10 -11.52 11.51
C LEU A 739 -6.30 -10.64 11.13
N ALA A 740 -7.43 -11.26 10.79
CA ALA A 740 -8.65 -10.53 10.43
C ALA A 740 -9.12 -9.59 11.55
N VAL A 741 -9.08 -10.05 12.81
CA VAL A 741 -9.42 -9.25 13.99
C VAL A 741 -8.36 -8.17 14.23
N LEU A 742 -7.07 -8.49 14.13
CA LEU A 742 -5.97 -7.54 14.31
C LEU A 742 -6.03 -6.40 13.28
N VAL A 743 -6.36 -6.68 12.03
CA VAL A 743 -6.54 -5.65 10.98
C VAL A 743 -7.64 -4.67 11.36
N LYS A 744 -8.77 -5.15 11.89
CA LYS A 744 -9.87 -4.28 12.36
C LYS A 744 -9.47 -3.46 13.58
N LEU A 745 -8.78 -4.08 14.53
CA LEU A 745 -8.27 -3.40 15.72
C LEU A 745 -7.29 -2.28 15.34
N ARG A 746 -6.43 -2.53 14.35
CA ARG A 746 -5.48 -1.53 13.81
C ARG A 746 -6.17 -0.40 13.06
N ASP A 747 -7.24 -0.69 12.32
CA ASP A 747 -8.11 0.33 11.72
C ASP A 747 -8.72 1.25 12.80
N LEU A 748 -9.12 0.70 13.96
CA LEU A 748 -9.59 1.49 15.10
C LEU A 748 -8.46 2.32 15.73
N LYS A 749 -7.31 1.72 16.02
CA LYS A 749 -6.20 2.40 16.71
C LYS A 749 -5.56 3.50 15.88
N TYR A 750 -5.10 3.19 14.66
CA TYR A 750 -4.26 4.09 13.87
C TYR A 750 -5.04 5.01 12.94
N ARG A 751 -6.33 4.74 12.71
CA ARG A 751 -7.18 5.53 11.80
C ARG A 751 -8.48 6.00 12.43
N ALA A 752 -8.73 5.62 13.68
CA ALA A 752 -9.99 5.90 14.38
C ALA A 752 -11.21 5.52 13.53
N ARG A 753 -11.12 4.41 12.78
CA ARG A 753 -12.17 3.96 11.86
C ARG A 753 -13.29 3.25 12.61
N ILE A 754 -14.11 4.02 13.32
CA ILE A 754 -15.16 3.52 14.22
C ILE A 754 -16.50 3.49 13.48
N ARG A 755 -17.18 2.33 13.46
CA ARG A 755 -18.51 2.20 12.85
C ARG A 755 -19.54 2.94 13.71
N VAL A 756 -20.44 3.69 13.09
CA VAL A 756 -21.58 4.31 13.78
C VAL A 756 -22.86 3.62 13.28
N PRO A 757 -23.58 2.86 14.13
CA PRO A 757 -24.78 2.14 13.70
C PRO A 757 -25.88 3.05 13.16
N ASN A 758 -26.11 4.20 13.81
CA ASN A 758 -27.15 5.18 13.45
C ASN A 758 -26.62 6.26 12.50
N ALA A 759 -25.89 5.84 11.47
CA ALA A 759 -25.39 6.72 10.42
C ALA A 759 -25.16 5.95 9.12
N VAL A 760 -25.36 6.62 7.99
CA VAL A 760 -25.23 6.04 6.66
C VAL A 760 -24.47 6.96 5.72
N THR A 761 -23.86 6.37 4.70
CA THR A 761 -23.25 7.10 3.58
C THR A 761 -24.04 6.79 2.31
N LEU A 762 -24.51 7.82 1.61
CA LEU A 762 -25.43 7.72 0.46
C LEU A 762 -24.97 8.58 -0.72
N TYR A 763 -25.36 8.19 -1.93
CA TYR A 763 -25.18 9.03 -3.13
C TYR A 763 -26.10 10.25 -3.09
N GLY A 764 -25.57 11.41 -3.48
CA GLY A 764 -26.35 12.63 -3.62
C GLY A 764 -27.08 12.73 -4.95
N ILE A 765 -28.34 13.16 -4.91
CA ILE A 765 -29.12 13.58 -6.10
C ILE A 765 -29.91 14.86 -5.80
N MET A 766 -30.47 15.49 -6.82
CA MET A 766 -31.32 16.68 -6.68
C MET A 766 -32.81 16.32 -6.67
N ASP A 767 -33.61 17.08 -5.93
CA ASP A 767 -35.07 17.09 -6.00
C ASP A 767 -35.56 17.80 -7.27
N GLU A 768 -35.89 17.01 -8.30
CA GLU A 768 -36.50 17.52 -9.54
C GLU A 768 -37.91 18.09 -9.33
N THR A 769 -38.65 17.62 -8.33
CA THR A 769 -40.05 17.99 -8.06
C THR A 769 -40.17 19.36 -7.40
N GLY A 770 -39.21 19.73 -6.55
CA GLY A 770 -39.22 20.99 -5.78
C GLY A 770 -40.06 20.96 -4.52
N ILE A 771 -40.37 19.78 -3.99
CA ILE A 771 -41.13 19.56 -2.76
C ILE A 771 -40.29 19.95 -1.53
N LEU A 772 -38.99 19.63 -1.52
CA LEU A 772 -38.12 19.86 -0.37
C LEU A 772 -37.81 21.34 -0.21
N LYS A 773 -37.98 21.92 0.97
CA LYS A 773 -37.59 23.32 1.23
C LYS A 773 -36.07 23.43 1.42
N ALA A 774 -35.56 24.67 1.47
CA ALA A 774 -34.17 24.92 1.82
C ALA A 774 -33.83 24.26 3.17
N HIS A 775 -32.63 23.66 3.27
CA HIS A 775 -32.16 22.90 4.45
C HIS A 775 -32.92 21.59 4.76
N GLN A 776 -33.82 21.14 3.88
CA GLN A 776 -34.47 19.84 3.98
C GLN A 776 -33.83 18.81 3.05
N ILE A 777 -33.77 17.56 3.51
CA ILE A 777 -33.34 16.41 2.72
C ILE A 777 -34.39 15.29 2.79
N PHE A 778 -34.44 14.44 1.76
CA PHE A 778 -35.22 13.20 1.76
C PHE A 778 -34.28 12.01 1.64
N CYS A 779 -34.41 11.05 2.56
CA CYS A 779 -33.50 9.92 2.71
C CYS A 779 -34.27 8.58 2.72
N PRO A 780 -34.63 8.04 1.54
CA PRO A 780 -35.20 6.70 1.43
C PRO A 780 -34.09 5.65 1.50
N ILE A 781 -34.14 4.78 2.50
CA ILE A 781 -33.12 3.76 2.78
C ILE A 781 -33.78 2.38 2.70
N LEU A 782 -33.05 1.37 2.20
CA LEU A 782 -33.50 -0.03 2.34
C LEU A 782 -32.92 -0.65 3.62
N SER A 783 -33.79 -1.31 4.39
CA SER A 783 -33.42 -2.18 5.50
C SER A 783 -32.69 -3.41 4.99
N ASP A 784 -32.04 -4.14 5.90
CA ASP A 784 -31.33 -5.38 5.54
C ASP A 784 -32.31 -6.50 5.13
N SER A 785 -33.57 -6.39 5.54
CA SER A 785 -34.70 -7.22 5.10
C SER A 785 -35.32 -6.78 3.77
N GLY A 786 -34.81 -5.69 3.16
CA GLY A 786 -35.28 -5.18 1.87
C GLY A 786 -36.52 -4.28 1.96
N HIS A 787 -36.96 -3.91 3.16
CA HIS A 787 -38.05 -2.95 3.35
C HIS A 787 -37.56 -1.51 3.20
N ARG A 788 -38.38 -0.63 2.63
CA ARG A 788 -38.04 0.79 2.50
C ARG A 788 -38.40 1.52 3.77
N GLU A 789 -37.42 2.21 4.34
CA GLU A 789 -37.52 3.07 5.50
C GLU A 789 -37.22 4.51 5.05
N ILE A 790 -37.97 5.47 5.57
CA ILE A 790 -37.75 6.89 5.32
C ILE A 790 -37.21 7.49 6.61
N LEU A 791 -36.01 8.08 6.55
CA LEU A 791 -35.46 8.80 7.69
C LEU A 791 -36.22 10.13 7.86
N VAL A 792 -36.98 10.25 8.94
CA VAL A 792 -37.68 11.48 9.31
C VAL A 792 -37.16 11.92 10.68
N ARG A 793 -36.43 13.03 10.71
CA ARG A 793 -35.79 13.56 11.92
C ARG A 793 -35.31 14.99 11.71
N GLU A 794 -35.49 15.83 12.71
CA GLU A 794 -34.90 17.18 12.77
C GLU A 794 -33.44 17.14 13.21
N ASN A 795 -32.66 18.14 12.81
CA ASN A 795 -31.27 18.35 13.26
C ASN A 795 -30.35 17.12 13.03
N VAL A 796 -30.42 16.54 11.84
CA VAL A 796 -29.50 15.49 11.40
C VAL A 796 -28.19 16.13 10.97
N VAL A 797 -27.06 15.53 11.36
CA VAL A 797 -25.74 16.00 10.94
C VAL A 797 -25.44 15.46 9.55
N ILE A 798 -25.07 16.34 8.62
CA ILE A 798 -24.66 15.99 7.26
C ILE A 798 -23.26 16.55 6.94
N THR A 799 -22.43 15.73 6.29
CA THR A 799 -21.08 16.13 5.86
C THR A 799 -20.58 15.26 4.71
N ARG A 800 -19.41 15.58 4.15
CA ARG A 800 -18.74 14.83 3.09
C ARG A 800 -17.28 14.56 3.49
N SER A 801 -16.77 13.38 3.15
CA SER A 801 -15.37 13.04 3.38
C SER A 801 -14.50 13.38 2.15
N PRO A 802 -13.30 13.96 2.32
CA PRO A 802 -12.71 14.46 3.57
C PRO A 802 -13.29 15.82 3.98
N ALA A 803 -13.57 16.01 5.27
CA ALA A 803 -13.92 17.31 5.86
C ALA A 803 -12.71 17.86 6.64
N MET A 804 -12.47 19.17 6.56
CA MET A 804 -11.39 19.83 7.32
C MET A 804 -11.85 21.12 7.97
N HIS A 805 -12.69 21.89 7.28
CA HIS A 805 -13.21 23.13 7.82
C HIS A 805 -14.39 22.82 8.76
N PRO A 806 -14.51 23.51 9.91
CA PRO A 806 -15.63 23.33 10.84
C PRO A 806 -17.01 23.48 10.17
N GLY A 807 -17.12 24.41 9.22
CA GLY A 807 -18.32 24.62 8.40
C GLY A 807 -18.61 23.54 7.35
N ASP A 808 -17.77 22.52 7.17
CA ASP A 808 -18.08 21.38 6.28
C ASP A 808 -19.11 20.40 6.89
N VAL A 809 -19.47 20.62 8.15
CA VAL A 809 -20.48 19.87 8.90
C VAL A 809 -21.69 20.78 9.12
N GLN A 810 -22.84 20.37 8.62
CA GLN A 810 -24.08 21.15 8.67
C GLN A 810 -25.20 20.34 9.35
N LEU A 811 -26.22 21.05 9.84
CA LEU A 811 -27.45 20.47 10.36
C LEU A 811 -28.58 20.67 9.35
N VAL A 812 -29.38 19.63 9.17
CA VAL A 812 -30.50 19.61 8.22
C VAL A 812 -31.67 18.81 8.77
N ASP A 813 -32.86 19.05 8.22
CA ASP A 813 -34.05 18.28 8.55
C ASP A 813 -34.25 17.18 7.51
N ALA A 814 -34.22 15.93 7.97
CA ALA A 814 -34.66 14.80 7.17
C ALA A 814 -36.19 14.71 7.27
N VAL A 815 -36.88 14.91 6.15
CA VAL A 815 -38.34 15.02 6.10
C VAL A 815 -38.96 13.93 5.25
N ASP A 816 -40.25 13.67 5.45
CA ASP A 816 -41.03 12.85 4.52
C ASP A 816 -41.63 13.71 3.39
N VAL A 817 -42.02 13.05 2.30
CA VAL A 817 -42.64 13.64 1.11
C VAL A 817 -44.05 13.06 0.90
N PRO A 818 -44.94 13.72 0.14
CA PRO A 818 -46.28 13.19 -0.17
C PRO A 818 -46.26 11.74 -0.70
N GLU A 819 -47.31 10.96 -0.42
CA GLU A 819 -47.40 9.54 -0.80
C GLU A 819 -47.35 9.31 -2.32
N ASP A 820 -47.89 10.25 -3.09
CA ASP A 820 -47.92 10.23 -4.55
C ASP A 820 -46.62 10.79 -5.19
N SER A 821 -45.67 11.27 -4.38
CA SER A 821 -44.44 11.88 -4.87
C SER A 821 -43.59 10.87 -5.67
N PRO A 822 -43.10 11.25 -6.87
CA PRO A 822 -42.15 10.46 -7.63
C PRO A 822 -40.88 10.11 -6.85
N LEU A 823 -40.45 10.96 -5.91
CA LEU A 823 -39.25 10.76 -5.10
C LEU A 823 -39.36 9.48 -4.25
N ARG A 824 -40.57 9.09 -3.82
CA ARG A 824 -40.77 7.87 -3.02
C ARG A 824 -40.36 6.60 -3.74
N LYS A 825 -40.15 6.60 -5.06
CA LYS A 825 -39.66 5.42 -5.82
C LYS A 825 -38.15 5.20 -5.70
N LEU A 826 -37.41 6.23 -5.30
CA LEU A 826 -35.98 6.19 -5.10
C LEU A 826 -35.61 5.45 -3.81
N HIS A 827 -34.37 4.99 -3.70
CA HIS A 827 -33.84 4.37 -2.49
C HIS A 827 -32.31 4.37 -2.48
N ASN A 828 -31.74 4.26 -1.27
CA ASN A 828 -30.30 4.29 -0.98
C ASN A 828 -29.61 5.54 -1.56
N CYS A 829 -30.26 6.69 -1.44
CA CYS A 829 -29.74 7.99 -1.87
C CYS A 829 -30.19 9.08 -0.88
N VAL A 830 -29.51 10.22 -0.91
CA VAL A 830 -29.96 11.45 -0.27
C VAL A 830 -30.40 12.42 -1.37
N VAL A 831 -31.62 12.94 -1.23
CA VAL A 831 -32.19 13.91 -2.16
C VAL A 831 -32.06 15.31 -1.57
N PHE A 832 -31.36 16.17 -2.29
CA PHE A 832 -31.11 17.55 -1.92
C PHE A 832 -32.17 18.49 -2.50
N SER A 833 -32.62 19.46 -1.70
CA SER A 833 -33.50 20.51 -2.19
C SER A 833 -32.84 21.31 -3.32
N LYS A 834 -33.62 21.62 -4.35
CA LYS A 834 -33.22 22.60 -5.36
C LYS A 834 -33.42 24.05 -4.90
N TRP A 835 -33.81 24.31 -3.65
CA TRP A 835 -34.09 25.64 -3.07
C TRP A 835 -33.09 26.04 -1.99
N GLY A 836 -32.91 27.36 -1.80
CA GLY A 836 -31.96 27.95 -0.88
C GLY A 836 -31.09 29.03 -1.54
N ASP A 837 -30.25 29.70 -0.75
CA ASP A 837 -29.34 30.73 -1.25
C ASP A 837 -28.06 30.15 -1.85
N ARG A 838 -27.64 28.98 -1.38
CA ARG A 838 -26.51 28.17 -1.86
C ARG A 838 -26.92 26.70 -1.82
N ASP A 839 -26.41 25.91 -2.76
CA ASP A 839 -26.67 24.48 -2.81
C ASP A 839 -25.99 23.78 -1.62
N LEU A 840 -26.73 22.90 -0.94
CA LEU A 840 -26.22 22.19 0.23
C LEU A 840 -24.97 21.33 -0.09
N PRO A 841 -24.90 20.59 -1.22
CA PRO A 841 -23.68 19.90 -1.65
C PRO A 841 -22.39 20.74 -1.57
N SER A 842 -22.39 21.96 -2.11
CA SER A 842 -21.20 22.82 -2.12
C SER A 842 -20.81 23.32 -0.73
N MET A 843 -21.73 23.31 0.24
CA MET A 843 -21.42 23.63 1.65
C MET A 843 -20.62 22.50 2.34
N LEU A 844 -20.68 21.28 1.81
CA LEU A 844 -20.09 20.08 2.42
C LEU A 844 -18.73 19.78 1.81
N SER A 845 -17.72 20.55 2.22
CA SER A 845 -16.35 20.49 1.69
C SER A 845 -16.27 20.78 0.17
N GLY A 846 -17.17 21.60 -0.39
CA GLY A 846 -17.20 21.90 -1.84
C GLY A 846 -17.67 20.71 -2.69
N GLY A 847 -18.67 19.96 -2.21
CA GLY A 847 -19.24 18.83 -2.93
C GLY A 847 -20.09 19.21 -4.13
N ASP A 848 -20.36 18.23 -4.98
CA ASP A 848 -21.24 18.30 -6.14
C ASP A 848 -22.12 17.02 -6.23
N LEU A 849 -22.88 16.87 -7.32
CA LEU A 849 -23.73 15.71 -7.54
C LEU A 849 -23.20 14.82 -8.68
N ASP A 850 -21.87 14.80 -8.91
CA ASP A 850 -21.25 14.03 -9.99
C ASP A 850 -20.87 12.57 -9.60
N GLY A 851 -21.20 12.21 -8.36
CA GLY A 851 -20.89 10.92 -7.73
C GLY A 851 -20.46 11.00 -6.27
N ASP A 852 -20.53 12.17 -5.66
CA ASP A 852 -20.18 12.36 -4.27
C ASP A 852 -21.06 11.52 -3.31
N LEU A 853 -20.40 11.07 -2.24
CA LEU A 853 -20.99 10.31 -1.16
C LEU A 853 -21.11 11.21 0.08
N TYR A 854 -22.32 11.33 0.60
CA TYR A 854 -22.66 12.15 1.75
C TYR A 854 -22.88 11.29 2.98
N ASN A 855 -22.40 11.75 4.12
CA ASN A 855 -22.54 11.10 5.42
C ASN A 855 -23.73 11.73 6.16
N ILE A 856 -24.70 10.92 6.55
CA ILE A 856 -25.92 11.31 7.25
C ILE A 856 -25.88 10.64 8.63
N ILE A 857 -25.69 11.43 9.68
CA ILE A 857 -25.50 10.98 11.05
C ILE A 857 -26.73 11.39 11.87
N TYR A 858 -27.48 10.38 12.32
CA TYR A 858 -28.69 10.55 13.13
C TYR A 858 -28.56 9.89 14.51
N ASP A 859 -27.33 9.57 14.91
CA ASP A 859 -27.00 9.08 16.25
C ASP A 859 -27.11 10.20 17.28
N THR A 860 -28.00 10.04 18.26
CA THR A 860 -28.30 11.05 19.29
C THR A 860 -27.08 11.52 20.07
N SER A 861 -26.06 10.67 20.23
CA SER A 861 -24.84 11.03 20.96
C SER A 861 -23.91 11.96 20.17
N LEU A 862 -24.13 12.08 18.86
CA LEU A 862 -23.31 12.87 17.94
C LEU A 862 -24.04 14.10 17.36
N LEU A 863 -25.27 14.41 17.81
CA LEU A 863 -26.08 15.53 17.27
C LEU A 863 -25.81 16.88 17.97
N SER A 864 -25.11 16.90 19.10
CA SER A 864 -24.78 18.15 19.84
C SER A 864 -23.64 18.90 19.14
N VAL A 865 -23.94 19.46 17.97
CA VAL A 865 -22.98 20.10 17.07
C VAL A 865 -23.35 21.58 16.93
N THR A 866 -22.36 22.46 17.13
CA THR A 866 -22.48 23.87 16.75
C THR A 866 -22.14 24.01 15.27
N THR A 867 -23.03 24.57 14.45
CA THR A 867 -22.75 24.82 13.03
C THR A 867 -22.01 26.13 12.81
N TYR A 868 -21.14 26.16 11.81
CA TYR A 868 -20.41 27.34 11.38
C TYR A 868 -20.73 27.65 9.92
N GLN A 869 -20.43 28.87 9.49
CA GLN A 869 -20.56 29.26 8.09
C GLN A 869 -19.74 28.31 7.19
N PRO A 870 -20.37 27.71 6.17
CA PRO A 870 -19.65 26.86 5.22
C PRO A 870 -18.54 27.62 4.51
N ALA A 871 -17.39 26.97 4.34
CA ALA A 871 -16.30 27.55 3.56
C ALA A 871 -16.72 27.74 2.09
N ASP A 872 -16.19 28.77 1.44
CA ASP A 872 -16.59 29.11 0.07
C ASP A 872 -15.94 28.21 -0.99
N TYR A 873 -14.72 27.74 -0.73
CA TYR A 873 -13.88 26.93 -1.62
C TYR A 873 -13.87 27.43 -3.07
N PRO A 874 -13.28 28.61 -3.34
CA PRO A 874 -13.20 29.14 -4.69
C PRO A 874 -12.38 28.20 -5.58
N ARG A 875 -12.84 28.01 -6.82
CA ARG A 875 -12.13 27.19 -7.82
C ARG A 875 -10.79 27.85 -8.14
N PRO A 876 -9.65 27.15 -7.99
CA PRO A 876 -8.34 27.71 -8.33
C PRO A 876 -8.27 28.07 -9.82
N GLN A 877 -7.56 29.16 -10.14
CA GLN A 877 -7.33 29.54 -11.53
C GLN A 877 -6.51 28.46 -12.25
N GLU A 878 -6.97 28.08 -13.44
CA GLU A 878 -6.32 27.09 -14.29
C GLU A 878 -5.04 27.68 -14.89
N VAL A 879 -3.98 26.88 -14.99
CA VAL A 879 -2.80 27.25 -15.79
C VAL A 879 -3.16 27.06 -17.26
N VAL A 880 -3.31 28.18 -17.97
CA VAL A 880 -3.73 28.25 -19.38
C VAL A 880 -2.55 28.66 -20.24
N LEU A 881 -2.32 27.95 -21.34
CA LEU A 881 -1.30 28.26 -22.33
C LEU A 881 -1.86 29.21 -23.41
N ASP A 882 -0.97 29.97 -24.04
CA ASP A 882 -1.25 30.82 -25.20
C ASP A 882 -1.37 30.05 -26.53
N ARG A 883 -1.12 28.74 -26.48
CA ARG A 883 -1.16 27.80 -27.60
C ARG A 883 -1.90 26.51 -27.22
N GLN A 884 -2.20 25.68 -28.22
CA GLN A 884 -2.75 24.35 -27.96
C GLN A 884 -1.80 23.49 -27.11
N VAL A 885 -2.40 22.68 -26.23
CA VAL A 885 -1.69 21.73 -25.37
C VAL A 885 -1.14 20.59 -26.22
N THR A 886 0.12 20.27 -25.99
CA THR A 886 0.81 19.13 -26.60
C THR A 886 0.92 17.97 -25.61
N LYS A 887 1.28 16.79 -26.13
CA LYS A 887 1.62 15.62 -25.30
C LYS A 887 2.70 15.96 -24.25
N ASP A 888 3.71 16.73 -24.65
CA ASP A 888 4.82 17.09 -23.78
C ASP A 888 4.37 17.94 -22.61
N ASP A 889 3.42 18.86 -22.79
CA ASP A 889 2.88 19.67 -21.69
C ASP A 889 2.14 18.81 -20.65
N ILE A 890 1.43 17.77 -21.10
CA ILE A 890 0.76 16.80 -20.22
C ILE A 890 1.80 15.98 -19.44
N VAL A 891 2.91 15.60 -20.10
CA VAL A 891 4.03 14.90 -19.44
C VAL A 891 4.71 15.81 -18.41
N GLU A 892 4.95 17.09 -18.71
CA GLU A 892 5.48 18.05 -17.74
C GLU A 892 4.55 18.18 -16.53
N PHE A 893 3.24 18.28 -16.77
CA PHE A 893 2.25 18.33 -15.69
C PHE A 893 2.27 17.06 -14.82
N PHE A 894 2.37 15.87 -15.42
CA PHE A 894 2.45 14.60 -14.68
C PHE A 894 3.68 14.56 -13.75
N ILE A 895 4.83 15.04 -14.22
CA ILE A 895 6.07 15.16 -13.43
C ILE A 895 5.94 16.21 -12.32
N LEU A 896 5.40 17.39 -12.65
CA LEU A 896 5.14 18.45 -11.68
C LEU A 896 4.23 17.95 -10.56
N PHE A 897 3.17 17.22 -10.91
CA PHE A 897 2.24 16.66 -9.95
C PHE A 897 2.92 15.65 -9.02
N MET A 898 3.74 14.75 -9.56
CA MET A 898 4.52 13.79 -8.75
C MET A 898 5.44 14.47 -7.72
N GLN A 899 6.06 15.59 -8.09
CA GLN A 899 6.96 16.34 -7.22
C GLN A 899 6.21 17.16 -6.16
N GLN A 900 5.05 17.73 -6.52
CA GLN A 900 4.41 18.79 -5.76
C GLN A 900 3.07 18.40 -5.12
N ASP A 901 2.67 17.13 -5.13
CA ASP A 901 1.48 16.68 -4.39
C ASP A 901 1.68 16.81 -2.87
N GLN A 902 1.17 17.91 -2.30
CA GLN A 902 1.25 18.22 -0.86
C GLN A 902 0.01 17.80 -0.05
N LEU A 903 -0.97 17.14 -0.66
CA LEU A 903 -2.26 16.85 -0.02
C LEU A 903 -2.10 16.14 1.33
N GLY A 904 -1.28 15.08 1.35
CA GLY A 904 -1.00 14.31 2.57
C GLY A 904 -0.23 15.11 3.63
N ARG A 905 0.68 16.00 3.21
CA ARG A 905 1.44 16.87 4.12
C ARG A 905 0.52 17.87 4.80
N ILE A 906 -0.35 18.53 4.05
CA ILE A 906 -1.32 19.51 4.55
C ILE A 906 -2.26 18.85 5.57
N ALA A 907 -2.83 17.69 5.25
CA ALA A 907 -3.70 16.94 6.16
C ALA A 907 -2.96 16.55 7.47
N THR A 908 -1.69 16.14 7.37
CA THR A 908 -0.86 15.78 8.54
C THR A 908 -0.58 17.01 9.42
N VAL A 909 -0.23 18.16 8.82
CA VAL A 909 0.03 19.39 9.58
C VAL A 909 -1.25 19.87 10.26
N HIS A 910 -2.38 19.86 9.54
CA HIS A 910 -3.67 20.27 10.07
C HIS A 910 -4.06 19.44 11.30
N GLN A 911 -3.94 18.12 11.22
CA GLN A 911 -4.26 17.23 12.33
C GLN A 911 -3.40 17.50 13.56
N ALA A 912 -2.09 17.71 13.39
CA ALA A 912 -1.20 18.03 14.49
C ALA A 912 -1.50 19.42 15.09
N LEU A 913 -1.75 20.44 14.27
CA LEU A 913 -2.08 21.78 14.77
C LEU A 913 -3.47 21.82 15.43
N ALA A 914 -4.46 21.13 14.89
CA ALA A 914 -5.79 21.06 15.50
C ALA A 914 -5.74 20.38 16.88
N ASP A 915 -4.82 19.46 17.10
CA ASP A 915 -4.60 18.88 18.45
C ASP A 915 -3.93 19.89 19.41
N GLN A 916 -2.93 20.63 18.92
CA GLN A 916 -2.10 21.54 19.72
C GLN A 916 -2.76 22.89 20.04
N ARG A 917 -3.57 23.41 19.13
CA ARG A 917 -4.15 24.74 19.28
C ARG A 917 -5.40 24.66 20.15
N PRO A 918 -5.59 25.59 21.12
CA PRO A 918 -6.78 25.59 21.97
C PRO A 918 -8.10 25.66 21.18
N GLY A 919 -8.13 26.44 20.09
CA GLY A 919 -9.28 26.56 19.19
C GLY A 919 -9.47 25.37 18.23
N GLY A 920 -8.61 24.36 18.28
CA GLY A 920 -8.70 23.19 17.41
C GLY A 920 -8.76 23.54 15.93
N THR A 921 -9.73 22.95 15.24
CA THR A 921 -10.05 23.18 13.82
C THR A 921 -10.52 24.61 13.52
N LEU A 922 -10.98 25.37 14.52
CA LEU A 922 -11.37 26.79 14.37
C LEU A 922 -10.16 27.75 14.40
N HIS A 923 -8.96 27.25 14.70
CA HIS A 923 -7.76 28.08 14.71
C HIS A 923 -7.40 28.56 13.29
N LEU A 924 -6.93 29.80 13.15
CA LEU A 924 -6.61 30.43 11.85
C LEU A 924 -5.65 29.59 10.98
N ASP A 925 -4.60 29.02 11.57
CA ASP A 925 -3.69 28.10 10.86
C ASP A 925 -4.43 26.87 10.29
N CYS A 926 -5.41 26.32 11.01
CA CYS A 926 -6.20 25.17 10.59
C CYS A 926 -7.19 25.55 9.49
N LEU A 927 -7.88 26.69 9.62
CA LEU A 927 -8.74 27.23 8.56
C LEU A 927 -7.94 27.49 7.26
N LYS A 928 -6.73 28.04 7.38
CA LYS A 928 -5.85 28.23 6.23
C LYS A 928 -5.42 26.90 5.61
N LEU A 929 -5.10 25.90 6.42
CA LEU A 929 -4.77 24.56 5.93
C LEU A 929 -5.97 23.87 5.25
N ALA A 930 -7.21 24.12 5.70
CA ALA A 930 -8.41 23.62 5.03
C ALA A 930 -8.59 24.26 3.64
N GLU A 931 -8.36 25.58 3.51
CA GLU A 931 -8.33 26.28 2.22
C GLU A 931 -7.25 25.69 1.29
N LEU A 932 -6.02 25.56 1.77
CA LEU A 932 -4.92 24.98 0.99
C LEU A 932 -5.16 23.52 0.61
N HIS A 933 -5.84 22.75 1.46
CA HIS A 933 -6.22 21.38 1.16
C HIS A 933 -7.20 21.31 -0.02
N SER A 934 -8.19 22.20 -0.07
CA SER A 934 -9.10 22.31 -1.21
C SER A 934 -8.35 22.62 -2.51
N VAL A 935 -7.41 23.58 -2.48
CA VAL A 935 -6.53 23.87 -3.63
C VAL A 935 -5.72 22.64 -4.05
N ALA A 936 -5.17 21.89 -3.10
CA ALA A 936 -4.42 20.66 -3.38
C ALA A 936 -5.27 19.51 -3.93
N VAL A 937 -6.57 19.46 -3.62
CA VAL A 937 -7.51 18.50 -4.21
C VAL A 937 -7.69 18.80 -5.69
N ASP A 938 -7.89 20.06 -6.05
CA ASP A 938 -8.12 20.51 -7.43
C ASP A 938 -6.85 20.74 -8.26
N PHE A 939 -5.65 20.63 -7.66
CA PHE A 939 -4.37 20.66 -8.38
C PHE A 939 -4.34 19.72 -9.60
N SER A 940 -4.99 18.55 -9.48
CA SER A 940 -5.07 17.56 -10.56
C SER A 940 -5.83 18.05 -11.81
N LYS A 941 -6.60 19.13 -11.69
CA LYS A 941 -7.40 19.73 -12.78
C LYS A 941 -6.93 21.15 -13.11
N SER A 942 -6.50 21.92 -12.11
CA SER A 942 -6.05 23.31 -12.29
C SER A 942 -4.62 23.40 -12.82
N GLY A 943 -3.77 22.42 -12.50
CA GLY A 943 -2.35 22.48 -12.78
C GLY A 943 -1.58 23.43 -11.87
N ASN A 944 -2.26 24.06 -10.90
CA ASN A 944 -1.65 25.01 -9.98
C ASN A 944 -1.32 24.33 -8.64
N PRO A 945 -0.03 24.14 -8.30
CA PRO A 945 0.39 23.55 -7.03
C PRO A 945 0.14 24.50 -5.86
N VAL A 946 0.07 23.95 -4.65
CA VAL A 946 0.02 24.77 -3.43
C VAL A 946 1.37 25.45 -3.19
N ASP A 947 1.35 26.75 -2.92
CA ASP A 947 2.53 27.48 -2.45
C ASP A 947 2.99 26.96 -1.08
N LEU A 948 4.19 26.37 -1.06
CA LEU A 948 4.81 25.79 0.12
C LEU A 948 5.08 26.82 1.22
N THR A 949 5.22 28.11 0.88
CA THR A 949 5.48 29.18 1.83
C THR A 949 4.25 29.52 2.67
N LEU A 950 3.06 29.26 2.14
CA LEU A 950 1.78 29.47 2.83
C LEU A 950 1.44 28.35 3.81
N ILE A 951 2.07 27.18 3.67
CA ILE A 951 1.84 26.05 4.58
C ILE A 951 2.46 26.40 5.94
N PRO A 952 1.68 26.44 7.04
CA PRO A 952 2.21 26.62 8.38
C PRO A 952 3.37 25.67 8.68
N ARG A 953 4.36 26.17 9.45
CA ARG A 953 5.56 25.38 9.78
C ARG A 953 5.17 24.06 10.43
N PHE A 954 5.83 23.00 9.98
CA PHE A 954 5.60 21.67 10.50
C PHE A 954 5.89 21.64 12.02
N PRO A 955 4.93 21.21 12.87
CA PRO A 955 5.15 21.18 14.30
C PRO A 955 6.25 20.19 14.68
N ARG A 956 7.14 20.60 15.60
CA ARG A 956 8.31 19.80 16.01
C ARG A 956 7.94 18.52 16.76
N TYR A 957 6.78 18.54 17.40
CA TYR A 957 6.22 17.46 18.19
C TYR A 957 4.88 17.05 17.58
N ARG A 958 4.60 15.75 17.54
CA ARG A 958 3.32 15.23 17.06
C ARG A 958 2.56 14.54 18.19
N PRO A 959 1.22 14.53 18.15
CA PRO A 959 0.47 13.73 19.10
C PRO A 959 0.74 12.23 18.87
N ASP A 960 0.66 11.46 19.94
CA ASP A 960 0.93 10.03 20.01
C ASP A 960 0.08 9.18 19.06
N PHE A 961 -1.17 9.56 18.79
CA PHE A 961 -2.02 8.86 17.81
C PHE A 961 -1.53 8.97 16.35
N MET A 962 -0.55 9.85 16.06
CA MET A 962 0.07 9.97 14.73
C MET A 962 1.36 9.16 14.59
N THR A 963 1.69 8.33 15.58
CA THR A 963 2.85 7.44 15.56
C THR A 963 2.71 6.41 14.43
N PRO A 964 3.82 6.06 13.74
CA PRO A 964 3.85 4.95 12.79
C PRO A 964 3.24 3.64 13.32
N ASN A 965 2.67 2.83 12.42
CA ASN A 965 2.19 1.50 12.77
C ASN A 965 3.40 0.57 12.97
N PRO A 966 3.47 -0.18 14.09
CA PRO A 966 4.49 -1.20 14.26
C PRO A 966 4.35 -2.32 13.22
N ARG A 967 5.48 -2.90 12.79
CA ARG A 967 5.49 -4.06 11.91
C ARG A 967 4.80 -5.27 12.56
N VAL A 968 4.01 -6.00 11.76
CA VAL A 968 3.47 -7.31 12.13
C VAL A 968 4.40 -8.35 11.55
N HIS A 969 4.84 -9.30 12.36
CA HIS A 969 5.53 -10.48 11.87
C HIS A 969 4.55 -11.65 11.89
N ILE A 970 4.33 -12.26 10.72
CA ILE A 970 3.57 -13.50 10.58
C ILE A 970 4.60 -14.63 10.50
N ALA A 971 4.76 -15.35 11.62
CA ALA A 971 5.51 -16.61 11.69
C ALA A 971 4.53 -17.75 12.03
N GLU A 972 4.98 -18.78 12.75
CA GLU A 972 4.11 -19.80 13.36
C GLU A 972 3.01 -19.18 14.24
N SER A 973 3.26 -18.00 14.82
CA SER A 973 2.27 -17.16 15.49
C SER A 973 2.40 -15.69 15.05
N ILE A 974 1.28 -14.96 15.08
CA ILE A 974 1.26 -13.53 14.79
C ILE A 974 1.85 -12.78 15.99
N SER A 975 2.80 -11.88 15.73
CA SER A 975 3.39 -11.01 16.75
C SER A 975 3.49 -9.57 16.29
N VAL A 976 3.33 -8.63 17.23
CA VAL A 976 3.49 -7.19 17.01
C VAL A 976 4.80 -6.76 17.65
N LEU A 977 5.75 -6.30 16.83
CA LEU A 977 7.07 -5.84 17.28
C LEU A 977 6.96 -4.51 18.05
N GLU A 978 7.73 -4.31 19.12
CA GLU A 978 7.71 -3.05 19.90
C GLU A 978 8.42 -1.90 19.17
N GLU A 979 7.92 -0.67 19.34
CA GLU A 979 8.62 0.57 18.94
C GLU A 979 10.01 0.74 19.57
N GLN A 980 10.27 0.09 20.71
CA GLN A 980 11.53 0.20 21.43
C GLN A 980 12.57 -0.82 20.97
N ASP A 981 12.15 -1.89 20.31
CA ASP A 981 13.09 -2.76 19.61
C ASP A 981 13.78 -1.94 18.50
N GLU A 982 13.05 -1.10 17.78
CA GLU A 982 13.64 -0.21 16.76
C GLU A 982 14.46 0.97 17.32
N LYS A 983 14.33 1.32 18.61
CA LYS A 983 14.98 2.52 19.21
C LYS A 983 16.01 2.24 20.31
N VAL A 984 16.16 1.02 20.80
CA VAL A 984 17.06 0.70 21.93
C VAL A 984 18.28 -0.10 21.46
N VAL A 985 19.09 0.53 20.60
CA VAL A 985 20.57 0.45 20.68
C VAL A 985 21.06 1.81 20.22
N ASP A 986 21.28 2.73 21.15
CA ASP A 986 21.74 4.09 20.84
C ASP A 986 23.27 4.03 20.65
N ASP A 987 23.74 3.73 19.43
CA ASP A 987 25.17 3.83 19.13
C ASP A 987 25.61 5.30 19.08
N ASP A 988 26.81 5.56 19.58
CA ASP A 988 27.33 6.91 19.82
C ASP A 988 27.79 7.64 18.54
N ASP A 989 27.83 6.96 17.38
CA ASP A 989 28.54 7.45 16.18
C ASP A 989 27.64 7.87 14.97
N ASP A 990 26.31 7.71 15.04
CA ASP A 990 25.41 8.03 13.93
C ASP A 990 24.81 9.46 14.03
N GLU A 991 25.66 10.48 13.83
CA GLU A 991 25.23 11.90 13.76
C GLU A 991 24.39 12.22 12.50
N GLU A 992 24.32 11.31 11.51
CA GLU A 992 23.68 11.57 10.20
C GLU A 992 22.20 11.16 10.12
N GLU A 993 21.64 10.46 11.11
CA GLU A 993 20.22 10.10 11.11
C GLU A 993 19.33 11.29 11.50
N ARG A 994 18.18 11.41 10.82
CA ARG A 994 17.16 12.43 11.11
C ARG A 994 16.87 12.38 12.60
N GLN A 995 16.93 13.50 13.34
CA GLN A 995 16.47 13.50 14.73
C GLN A 995 15.06 12.88 14.76
N PRO A 996 14.85 11.78 15.50
CA PRO A 996 13.60 11.05 15.43
C PRO A 996 12.46 11.98 15.81
N MET A 997 11.36 11.90 15.05
CA MET A 997 10.15 12.65 15.36
C MET A 997 9.75 12.35 16.81
N LYS A 998 9.55 13.40 17.60
CA LYS A 998 9.16 13.28 19.01
C LYS A 998 7.64 13.33 19.11
N PHE A 999 7.08 12.43 19.91
CA PHE A 999 5.64 12.31 20.12
C PHE A 999 5.26 12.70 21.55
N TYR A 1000 4.07 13.26 21.74
CA TYR A 1000 3.52 13.56 23.07
C TYR A 1000 2.13 12.93 23.24
N LYS A 1001 1.82 12.53 24.46
CA LYS A 1001 0.48 12.12 24.90
C LYS A 1001 -0.55 13.24 24.67
N SER A 1002 -1.39 13.10 23.63
CA SER A 1002 -2.48 14.05 23.36
C SER A 1002 -3.59 13.91 24.41
N GLU A 1003 -4.14 15.02 24.90
CA GLU A 1003 -5.28 15.06 25.83
C GLU A 1003 -6.63 15.21 25.10
N LYS A 1004 -6.62 15.20 23.76
CA LYS A 1004 -7.82 15.27 22.94
C LYS A 1004 -8.39 13.87 22.71
N VAL A 1005 -9.63 13.80 22.21
CA VAL A 1005 -10.38 12.56 21.96
C VAL A 1005 -9.53 11.53 21.20
N LEU A 1006 -8.83 11.95 20.13
CA LEU A 1006 -8.00 11.04 19.35
C LEU A 1006 -6.86 10.39 20.15
N GLY A 1007 -6.23 11.12 21.05
CA GLY A 1007 -5.20 10.57 21.95
C GLY A 1007 -5.79 9.54 22.91
N HIS A 1008 -6.98 9.81 23.46
CA HIS A 1008 -7.68 8.86 24.32
C HIS A 1008 -8.09 7.59 23.57
N LEU A 1009 -8.67 7.71 22.38
CA LEU A 1009 -9.08 6.57 21.54
C LEU A 1009 -7.87 5.70 21.17
N PHE A 1010 -6.73 6.32 20.83
CA PHE A 1010 -5.50 5.60 20.48
C PHE A 1010 -4.98 4.77 21.65
N ARG A 1011 -4.89 5.38 22.85
CA ARG A 1011 -4.35 4.72 24.06
C ARG A 1011 -5.32 3.72 24.70
N ALA A 1012 -6.61 3.80 24.38
CA ALA A 1012 -7.58 2.79 24.80
C ALA A 1012 -7.30 1.40 24.21
N ILE A 1013 -6.49 1.32 23.13
CA ILE A 1013 -6.14 0.07 22.46
C ILE A 1013 -4.67 -0.31 22.72
N ASP A 1014 -4.49 -1.31 23.57
CA ASP A 1014 -3.24 -2.07 23.69
C ASP A 1014 -3.30 -3.31 22.79
N GLU A 1015 -2.59 -3.28 21.66
CA GLU A 1015 -2.59 -4.38 20.69
C GLU A 1015 -1.94 -5.65 21.25
N GLN A 1016 -0.90 -5.52 22.06
CA GLN A 1016 -0.21 -6.69 22.61
C GLN A 1016 -1.06 -7.34 23.69
N ALA A 1017 -1.62 -6.55 24.60
CA ALA A 1017 -2.55 -7.08 25.60
C ALA A 1017 -3.80 -7.66 24.93
N PHE A 1018 -4.29 -7.06 23.85
CA PHE A 1018 -5.40 -7.61 23.08
C PHE A 1018 -5.03 -8.93 22.41
N LEU A 1019 -3.89 -8.97 21.70
CA LEU A 1019 -3.43 -10.18 21.00
C LEU A 1019 -3.10 -11.30 21.98
N LYS A 1020 -2.46 -10.98 23.11
CA LYS A 1020 -2.20 -11.94 24.19
C LYS A 1020 -3.49 -12.48 24.78
N LYS A 1021 -4.48 -11.62 25.09
CA LYS A 1021 -5.81 -12.08 25.54
C LYS A 1021 -6.49 -12.96 24.50
N LEU A 1022 -6.29 -12.65 23.23
CA LEU A 1022 -6.84 -13.39 22.10
C LEU A 1022 -6.17 -14.77 21.97
N GLN A 1023 -4.85 -14.86 22.16
CA GLN A 1023 -4.09 -16.11 22.18
C GLN A 1023 -4.41 -16.94 23.44
N ASP A 1024 -4.48 -16.32 24.61
CA ASP A 1024 -4.85 -16.96 25.89
C ASP A 1024 -6.27 -17.54 25.84
N ALA A 1025 -7.21 -16.85 25.18
CA ALA A 1025 -8.56 -17.35 24.96
C ALA A 1025 -8.58 -18.57 24.02
N GLY A 1026 -7.61 -18.68 23.11
CA GLY A 1026 -7.43 -19.86 22.25
C GLY A 1026 -6.72 -21.03 22.94
N GLN A 1027 -5.78 -20.77 23.85
CA GLN A 1027 -5.01 -21.82 24.55
C GLN A 1027 -5.76 -22.53 25.68
N ARG A 1028 -6.84 -21.94 26.22
CA ARG A 1028 -7.65 -22.58 27.28
C ARG A 1028 -8.41 -23.85 26.83
N SER A 1029 -8.39 -24.18 25.54
CA SER A 1029 -8.94 -25.44 25.01
C SER A 1029 -7.90 -26.54 24.80
N SER A 1030 -6.59 -26.24 24.88
CA SER A 1030 -5.52 -27.20 24.53
C SER A 1030 -4.95 -27.98 25.72
N SER A 1031 -5.78 -28.31 26.73
CA SER A 1031 -5.36 -29.13 27.86
C SER A 1031 -6.36 -30.25 28.17
N ALA A 1032 -6.45 -31.25 27.29
CA ALA A 1032 -6.73 -32.65 27.62
C ALA A 1032 -6.78 -33.51 26.36
N THR A 1033 -6.12 -34.68 26.44
CA THR A 1033 -6.35 -35.94 25.68
C THR A 1033 -6.00 -35.98 24.18
N GLY A 1034 -5.53 -37.17 23.75
CA GLY A 1034 -5.10 -37.47 22.37
C GLY A 1034 -6.22 -37.46 21.34
N THR A 1035 -6.83 -36.31 21.11
CA THR A 1035 -7.76 -36.06 20.00
C THR A 1035 -6.98 -35.88 18.69
N PRO A 1036 -7.38 -36.56 17.60
CA PRO A 1036 -6.73 -36.38 16.31
C PRO A 1036 -6.95 -34.95 15.76
N PRO A 1037 -5.97 -34.37 15.03
CA PRO A 1037 -6.09 -33.08 14.34
C PRO A 1037 -7.44 -32.90 13.64
N ILE A 1038 -7.99 -31.68 13.64
CA ILE A 1038 -9.36 -31.39 13.14
C ILE A 1038 -9.63 -32.00 11.77
N LEU A 1039 -8.73 -31.77 10.79
CA LEU A 1039 -8.88 -32.31 9.44
C LEU A 1039 -8.85 -33.85 9.42
N GLN A 1040 -8.08 -34.50 10.30
CA GLN A 1040 -8.08 -35.95 10.42
C GLN A 1040 -9.40 -36.47 11.00
N SER A 1041 -9.98 -35.77 11.98
CA SER A 1041 -11.31 -36.08 12.52
C SER A 1041 -12.41 -35.96 11.46
N LEU A 1042 -12.36 -34.90 10.65
CA LEU A 1042 -13.29 -34.69 9.53
C LEU A 1042 -13.12 -35.76 8.45
N LEU A 1043 -11.88 -36.12 8.09
CA LEU A 1043 -11.63 -37.17 7.10
C LEU A 1043 -12.10 -38.54 7.60
N ALA A 1044 -11.93 -38.84 8.89
CA ALA A 1044 -12.48 -40.05 9.50
C ALA A 1044 -14.01 -40.06 9.50
N TYR A 1045 -14.67 -38.91 9.66
CA TYR A 1045 -16.12 -38.79 9.50
C TYR A 1045 -16.54 -39.08 8.05
N VAL A 1046 -15.92 -38.40 7.08
CA VAL A 1046 -16.18 -38.64 5.65
C VAL A 1046 -16.05 -40.13 5.33
N GLY A 1047 -14.95 -40.78 5.73
CA GLY A 1047 -14.74 -42.20 5.47
C GLY A 1047 -15.77 -43.14 6.11
N ARG A 1048 -16.47 -42.73 7.18
CA ARG A 1048 -17.60 -43.48 7.75
C ARG A 1048 -18.89 -43.28 6.93
N GLU A 1049 -19.19 -42.05 6.56
CA GLU A 1049 -20.41 -41.71 5.81
C GLU A 1049 -20.37 -42.20 4.35
N THR A 1050 -19.15 -42.32 3.79
CA THR A 1050 -18.94 -42.73 2.40
C THR A 1050 -18.42 -44.16 2.28
N GLN A 1051 -18.71 -45.02 3.26
CA GLN A 1051 -18.35 -46.44 3.18
C GLN A 1051 -18.97 -47.09 1.93
N GLY A 1052 -18.14 -47.78 1.15
CA GLY A 1052 -18.55 -48.45 -0.08
C GLY A 1052 -18.30 -47.66 -1.37
N PHE A 1053 -17.92 -46.38 -1.29
CA PHE A 1053 -17.47 -45.61 -2.43
C PHE A 1053 -15.97 -45.85 -2.71
N VAL A 1054 -15.64 -46.08 -3.98
CA VAL A 1054 -14.26 -46.21 -4.47
C VAL A 1054 -13.84 -44.85 -5.03
N TRP A 1055 -12.73 -44.29 -4.56
CA TRP A 1055 -12.30 -42.93 -4.90
C TRP A 1055 -10.80 -42.81 -5.21
N ASP A 1056 -10.04 -43.88 -5.01
CA ASP A 1056 -8.59 -43.93 -5.21
C ASP A 1056 -8.18 -43.73 -6.68
N HIS A 1057 -9.06 -44.03 -7.63
CA HIS A 1057 -8.85 -43.74 -9.05
C HIS A 1057 -8.75 -42.23 -9.37
N HIS A 1058 -9.18 -41.35 -8.46
CA HIS A 1058 -9.05 -39.88 -8.59
C HIS A 1058 -7.80 -39.30 -7.92
N ILE A 1059 -6.91 -40.10 -7.32
CA ILE A 1059 -5.72 -39.59 -6.60
C ILE A 1059 -4.82 -38.74 -7.50
N GLU A 1060 -4.57 -39.19 -8.73
CA GLU A 1060 -3.70 -38.47 -9.67
C GLU A 1060 -4.30 -37.12 -10.07
N GLU A 1061 -5.61 -37.07 -10.35
CA GLU A 1061 -6.32 -35.83 -10.63
C GLU A 1061 -6.36 -34.91 -9.40
N ALA A 1062 -6.50 -35.46 -8.19
CA ALA A 1062 -6.44 -34.70 -6.95
C ALA A 1062 -5.07 -34.02 -6.75
N HIS A 1063 -3.97 -34.70 -7.08
CA HIS A 1063 -2.63 -34.09 -7.10
C HIS A 1063 -2.54 -32.94 -8.10
N ARG A 1064 -3.06 -33.12 -9.32
CA ARG A 1064 -3.11 -32.05 -10.33
C ARG A 1064 -3.92 -30.83 -9.87
N ILE A 1065 -5.11 -31.05 -9.31
CA ILE A 1065 -5.96 -29.96 -8.78
C ILE A 1065 -5.24 -29.19 -7.67
N LYS A 1066 -4.53 -29.89 -6.78
CA LYS A 1066 -3.72 -29.26 -5.72
C LYS A 1066 -2.57 -28.43 -6.30
N GLU A 1067 -1.84 -28.96 -7.28
CA GLU A 1067 -0.72 -28.25 -7.91
C GLU A 1067 -1.18 -26.96 -8.60
N ILE A 1068 -2.29 -27.01 -9.34
CA ILE A 1068 -2.90 -25.82 -9.97
C ILE A 1068 -3.22 -24.75 -8.92
N TYR A 1069 -3.84 -25.14 -7.80
CA TYR A 1069 -4.15 -24.21 -6.72
C TYR A 1069 -2.89 -23.60 -6.11
N ASP A 1070 -1.90 -24.43 -5.78
CA ASP A 1070 -0.66 -23.99 -5.14
C ASP A 1070 0.11 -23.02 -6.06
N ASP A 1071 0.21 -23.32 -7.35
CA ASP A 1071 0.90 -22.45 -8.32
C ASP A 1071 0.18 -21.11 -8.53
N ASP A 1072 -1.15 -21.10 -8.63
CA ASP A 1072 -1.91 -19.87 -8.77
C ASP A 1072 -1.92 -19.03 -7.48
N LEU A 1073 -1.95 -19.67 -6.31
CA LEU A 1073 -1.84 -18.97 -5.03
C LEU A 1073 -0.46 -18.32 -4.88
N TRP A 1074 0.62 -19.03 -5.24
CA TRP A 1074 1.97 -18.49 -5.27
C TRP A 1074 2.09 -17.30 -6.22
N ARG A 1075 1.49 -17.38 -7.42
CA ARG A 1075 1.45 -16.26 -8.36
C ARG A 1075 0.79 -15.04 -7.71
N MET A 1076 -0.36 -15.21 -7.05
CA MET A 1076 -1.03 -14.12 -6.35
C MET A 1076 -0.18 -13.53 -5.21
N MET A 1077 0.53 -14.37 -4.44
CA MET A 1077 1.42 -13.91 -3.38
C MET A 1077 2.50 -12.95 -3.90
N HIS A 1078 3.03 -13.20 -5.10
CA HIS A 1078 3.97 -12.30 -5.76
C HIS A 1078 3.28 -11.07 -6.37
N ASP A 1079 2.23 -11.27 -7.17
CA ASP A 1079 1.56 -10.20 -7.93
C ASP A 1079 1.06 -9.04 -7.03
N TYR A 1080 0.67 -9.35 -5.79
CA TYR A 1080 0.15 -8.37 -4.83
C TYR A 1080 1.17 -7.85 -3.81
N SER A 1081 2.44 -8.27 -3.91
CA SER A 1081 3.51 -7.71 -3.10
C SER A 1081 3.84 -6.25 -3.48
N ALA A 1082 4.54 -5.53 -2.60
CA ALA A 1082 5.03 -4.19 -2.88
C ALA A 1082 6.10 -4.17 -3.98
N THR A 1083 6.91 -5.24 -4.06
CA THR A 1083 7.92 -5.46 -5.10
C THR A 1083 7.68 -6.83 -5.79
N PRO A 1084 6.65 -6.97 -6.65
CA PRO A 1084 6.23 -8.26 -7.22
C PRO A 1084 7.30 -9.01 -7.99
N TRP A 1085 8.32 -8.31 -8.50
CA TRP A 1085 9.44 -8.93 -9.21
C TRP A 1085 10.36 -9.75 -8.29
N LYS A 1086 10.29 -9.57 -6.97
CA LYS A 1086 11.30 -10.10 -6.01
C LYS A 1086 10.80 -10.49 -4.62
N SER A 1087 9.63 -10.04 -4.19
CA SER A 1087 9.04 -10.39 -2.89
C SER A 1087 7.63 -10.96 -3.04
N TYR A 1088 7.11 -11.53 -1.95
CA TYR A 1088 5.77 -12.10 -1.86
C TYR A 1088 5.12 -11.79 -0.51
N ILE A 1089 3.78 -11.76 -0.47
CA ILE A 1089 2.99 -11.72 0.76
C ILE A 1089 2.70 -13.14 1.26
N THR A 1090 2.28 -13.29 2.52
CA THR A 1090 1.97 -14.60 3.10
C THR A 1090 0.62 -15.15 2.65
N GLU A 1091 0.46 -16.48 2.68
CA GLU A 1091 -0.82 -17.15 2.42
C GLU A 1091 -1.92 -16.65 3.38
N THR A 1092 -1.57 -16.42 4.64
CA THR A 1092 -2.50 -15.90 5.66
C THR A 1092 -3.02 -14.50 5.28
N GLU A 1093 -2.21 -13.63 4.68
CA GLU A 1093 -2.65 -12.31 4.20
C GLU A 1093 -3.64 -12.40 3.04
N ILE A 1094 -3.41 -13.33 2.10
CA ILE A 1094 -4.36 -13.59 0.99
C ILE A 1094 -5.68 -14.08 1.55
N CYS A 1095 -5.65 -15.10 2.42
CA CYS A 1095 -6.85 -15.69 3.01
C CYS A 1095 -7.58 -14.70 3.93
N ALA A 1096 -6.85 -13.90 4.73
CA ALA A 1096 -7.44 -12.81 5.51
C ALA A 1096 -7.98 -11.67 4.63
N GLY A 1097 -7.58 -11.61 3.36
CA GLY A 1097 -8.01 -10.60 2.40
C GLY A 1097 -7.45 -9.21 2.71
N SER A 1098 -6.25 -9.14 3.28
CA SER A 1098 -5.61 -7.89 3.69
C SER A 1098 -4.09 -7.97 3.62
N ILE A 1099 -3.49 -7.06 2.84
CA ILE A 1099 -2.03 -6.95 2.68
C ILE A 1099 -1.45 -6.13 3.85
N LEU A 1100 -0.55 -6.73 4.61
CA LEU A 1100 0.21 -6.09 5.69
C LEU A 1100 1.55 -5.63 5.10
N GLY A 1101 1.60 -4.39 4.62
CA GLY A 1101 2.83 -3.85 4.04
C GLY A 1101 4.05 -3.97 4.98
N GLN A 1102 5.25 -4.08 4.41
CA GLN A 1102 6.52 -4.10 5.14
C GLN A 1102 6.89 -2.74 5.82
N GLY A 1103 6.03 -1.72 5.63
CA GLY A 1103 6.26 -0.34 6.03
C GLY A 1103 5.32 0.16 7.13
N GLU A 1104 5.70 1.31 7.70
CA GLU A 1104 5.08 1.99 8.84
C GLU A 1104 3.61 2.45 8.65
N LYS A 1105 3.09 2.51 7.42
CA LYS A 1105 1.70 2.93 7.14
C LYS A 1105 1.11 2.13 5.98
N ILE A 1106 -0.11 1.63 6.17
CA ILE A 1106 -0.89 1.01 5.08
C ILE A 1106 -1.28 2.11 4.08
N HIS A 1107 -0.78 2.02 2.86
CA HIS A 1107 -1.03 2.99 1.81
C HIS A 1107 -2.38 2.76 1.12
N ARG A 1108 -2.95 3.83 0.52
CA ARG A 1108 -4.19 3.73 -0.27
C ARG A 1108 -4.09 2.66 -1.37
N LYS A 1109 -2.94 2.58 -2.05
CA LYS A 1109 -2.62 1.56 -3.06
C LYS A 1109 -2.74 0.14 -2.50
N GLN A 1110 -2.18 -0.14 -1.33
CA GLN A 1110 -2.29 -1.46 -0.70
C GLN A 1110 -3.73 -1.85 -0.38
N LYS A 1111 -4.59 -0.88 -0.06
CA LYS A 1111 -6.03 -1.12 0.15
C LYS A 1111 -6.76 -1.46 -1.16
N GLU A 1112 -6.44 -0.75 -2.25
CA GLU A 1112 -6.99 -1.04 -3.58
C GLU A 1112 -6.50 -2.41 -4.07
N ALA A 1113 -5.20 -2.70 -3.92
CA ALA A 1113 -4.61 -4.00 -4.19
C ALA A 1113 -5.25 -5.13 -3.36
N SER A 1114 -5.49 -4.91 -2.06
CA SER A 1114 -6.18 -5.88 -1.20
C SER A 1114 -7.61 -6.17 -1.68
N LYS A 1115 -8.29 -5.20 -2.30
CA LYS A 1115 -9.62 -5.42 -2.88
C LYS A 1115 -9.52 -6.33 -4.10
N THR A 1116 -8.69 -5.99 -5.07
CA THR A 1116 -8.51 -6.78 -6.29
C THR A 1116 -8.01 -8.19 -5.98
N MET A 1117 -7.07 -8.32 -5.03
CA MET A 1117 -6.57 -9.61 -4.53
C MET A 1117 -7.68 -10.50 -3.99
N ARG A 1118 -8.61 -9.93 -3.20
CA ARG A 1118 -9.75 -10.69 -2.69
C ARG A 1118 -10.64 -11.19 -3.82
N ASP A 1119 -10.95 -10.32 -4.79
CA ASP A 1119 -11.81 -10.68 -5.92
C ASP A 1119 -11.16 -11.81 -6.78
N GLU A 1120 -9.84 -11.75 -6.98
CA GLU A 1120 -9.07 -12.79 -7.69
C GLU A 1120 -8.99 -14.09 -6.87
N TYR A 1121 -8.76 -14.01 -5.56
CA TYR A 1121 -8.69 -15.19 -4.69
C TYR A 1121 -10.04 -15.88 -4.61
N GLU A 1122 -11.12 -15.09 -4.51
CA GLU A 1122 -12.49 -15.59 -4.56
C GLU A 1122 -12.79 -16.32 -5.88
N SER A 1123 -12.28 -15.81 -7.00
CA SER A 1123 -12.40 -16.44 -8.32
C SER A 1123 -11.60 -17.75 -8.40
N LEU A 1124 -10.36 -17.78 -7.92
CA LEU A 1124 -9.52 -18.98 -7.85
C LEU A 1124 -10.17 -20.08 -7.02
N VAL A 1125 -10.60 -19.77 -5.80
CA VAL A 1125 -11.27 -20.76 -4.93
C VAL A 1125 -12.55 -21.27 -5.59
N SER A 1126 -13.34 -20.42 -6.25
CA SER A 1126 -14.53 -20.84 -6.97
C SER A 1126 -14.20 -21.80 -8.14
N TYR A 1127 -13.12 -21.52 -8.87
CA TYR A 1127 -12.65 -22.38 -9.96
C TYR A 1127 -12.21 -23.75 -9.45
N ILE A 1128 -11.39 -23.79 -8.38
CA ILE A 1128 -10.94 -25.05 -7.78
C ILE A 1128 -12.13 -25.86 -7.24
N LYS A 1129 -13.11 -25.23 -6.59
CA LYS A 1129 -14.33 -25.93 -6.15
C LYS A 1129 -15.13 -26.53 -7.31
N SER A 1130 -15.18 -25.85 -8.46
CA SER A 1130 -15.82 -26.34 -9.67
C SER A 1130 -15.08 -27.54 -10.26
N ARG A 1131 -13.73 -27.53 -10.23
CA ARG A 1131 -12.88 -28.65 -10.66
C ARG A 1131 -13.04 -29.88 -9.77
N ILE A 1132 -13.02 -29.71 -8.44
CA ILE A 1132 -13.22 -30.84 -7.50
C ILE A 1132 -14.59 -31.50 -7.73
N ARG A 1133 -15.62 -30.71 -8.04
CA ARG A 1133 -16.98 -31.21 -8.30
C ARG A 1133 -17.20 -31.66 -9.74
N ASP A 1134 -16.26 -31.42 -10.64
CA ASP A 1134 -16.40 -31.59 -12.08
C ASP A 1134 -17.76 -31.11 -12.61
N THR A 1135 -18.12 -29.87 -12.25
CA THR A 1135 -19.41 -29.31 -12.65
C THR A 1135 -19.55 -29.14 -14.17
N MET A 1136 -18.45 -29.33 -14.92
CA MET A 1136 -18.39 -29.17 -16.37
C MET A 1136 -18.80 -30.45 -17.10
N SER A 1137 -18.47 -31.64 -16.57
CA SER A 1137 -18.84 -32.93 -17.17
C SER A 1137 -20.16 -33.49 -16.63
N GLY A 1138 -20.95 -32.68 -15.92
CA GLY A 1138 -22.22 -33.09 -15.32
C GLY A 1138 -22.15 -33.43 -13.83
N GLY A 1139 -20.93 -33.51 -13.26
CA GLY A 1139 -20.70 -33.77 -11.83
C GLY A 1139 -20.74 -35.24 -11.43
N ASP A 1140 -20.58 -36.16 -12.39
CA ASP A 1140 -20.42 -37.58 -12.09
C ASP A 1140 -19.16 -37.78 -11.24
N GLU A 1141 -19.30 -38.61 -10.20
CA GLU A 1141 -18.26 -38.89 -9.20
C GLU A 1141 -17.72 -37.67 -8.41
N ALA A 1142 -18.52 -36.60 -8.27
CA ALA A 1142 -18.12 -35.40 -7.51
C ALA A 1142 -17.75 -35.71 -6.04
N LEU A 1143 -18.42 -36.69 -5.43
CA LEU A 1143 -18.15 -37.12 -4.06
C LEU A 1143 -16.79 -37.81 -3.98
N GLU A 1144 -16.54 -38.81 -4.82
CA GLU A 1144 -15.32 -39.60 -4.93
C GLU A 1144 -14.11 -38.70 -5.17
N ARG A 1145 -14.19 -37.80 -6.16
CA ARG A 1145 -13.12 -36.84 -6.44
C ARG A 1145 -12.85 -35.90 -5.28
N SER A 1146 -13.90 -35.46 -4.57
CA SER A 1146 -13.74 -34.61 -3.39
C SER A 1146 -13.08 -35.33 -2.21
N ILE A 1147 -13.35 -36.64 -2.04
CA ILE A 1147 -12.67 -37.49 -1.04
C ILE A 1147 -11.20 -37.63 -1.41
N ALA A 1148 -10.87 -37.93 -2.68
CA ALA A 1148 -9.50 -38.03 -3.15
C ALA A 1148 -8.71 -36.73 -2.93
N CYS A 1149 -9.29 -35.57 -3.25
CA CYS A 1149 -8.68 -34.27 -3.00
C CYS A 1149 -8.42 -34.03 -1.50
N PHE A 1150 -9.36 -34.41 -0.64
CA PHE A 1150 -9.19 -34.26 0.80
C PHE A 1150 -8.11 -35.22 1.33
N TYR A 1151 -8.07 -36.46 0.85
CA TYR A 1151 -7.06 -37.44 1.21
C TYR A 1151 -5.64 -37.01 0.80
N VAL A 1152 -5.44 -36.64 -0.47
CA VAL A 1152 -4.15 -36.17 -1.02
C VAL A 1152 -3.63 -34.94 -0.26
N SER A 1153 -4.54 -34.05 0.16
CA SER A 1153 -4.16 -32.87 0.95
C SER A 1153 -3.60 -33.19 2.34
N MET A 1154 -3.91 -34.39 2.87
CA MET A 1154 -3.53 -34.83 4.22
C MET A 1154 -2.32 -35.78 4.22
N PHE A 1155 -2.21 -36.63 3.20
CA PHE A 1155 -1.17 -37.66 3.10
C PHE A 1155 -0.33 -37.38 1.85
N GLU A 1156 0.73 -36.60 2.01
CA GLU A 1156 1.75 -36.43 0.96
C GLU A 1156 2.51 -37.76 0.81
N ASP A 1157 2.51 -38.34 -0.40
CA ASP A 1157 3.27 -39.54 -0.71
C ASP A 1157 4.78 -39.25 -0.65
N PRO A 1158 5.55 -39.86 0.29
CA PRO A 1158 6.99 -39.66 0.39
C PRO A 1158 7.75 -40.00 -0.90
N ALA A 1159 7.14 -40.77 -1.81
CA ALA A 1159 7.75 -41.20 -3.07
C ALA A 1159 7.75 -40.13 -4.19
N SER A 1160 6.85 -39.14 -4.13
CA SER A 1160 6.85 -37.99 -5.05
C SER A 1160 7.94 -36.95 -4.74
N ASP A 1161 8.56 -37.06 -3.57
CA ASP A 1161 9.73 -36.27 -3.13
C ASP A 1161 11.05 -36.90 -3.62
N THR A 1162 11.04 -37.50 -4.82
CA THR A 1162 12.24 -37.97 -5.51
C THR A 1162 12.91 -36.84 -6.29
N SER A 1163 13.27 -35.75 -5.61
CA SER A 1163 14.52 -35.02 -5.87
C SER A 1163 14.78 -33.94 -4.81
N LYS A 1164 15.85 -34.14 -4.03
CA LYS A 1164 16.72 -33.10 -3.42
C LYS A 1164 16.11 -31.93 -2.59
N HIS A 1165 14.80 -31.82 -2.32
CA HIS A 1165 14.22 -30.60 -1.70
C HIS A 1165 14.18 -30.56 -0.16
N LYS A 1166 14.39 -31.67 0.55
CA LYS A 1166 14.41 -31.65 2.03
C LYS A 1166 15.63 -30.97 2.68
N LYS A 1167 16.69 -30.66 1.92
CA LYS A 1167 17.87 -29.93 2.47
C LYS A 1167 17.80 -28.41 2.28
N SER A 1168 16.87 -27.87 1.50
CA SER A 1168 16.82 -26.43 1.18
C SER A 1168 16.00 -25.58 2.16
N ALA A 1169 15.22 -26.18 3.07
CA ALA A 1169 14.43 -25.43 4.05
C ALA A 1169 15.29 -24.63 5.05
N ALA A 1170 16.57 -25.00 5.22
CA ALA A 1170 17.53 -24.25 6.04
C ALA A 1170 18.30 -23.16 5.24
N SER A 1171 18.15 -23.12 3.92
CA SER A 1171 18.85 -22.21 3.01
C SER A 1171 17.86 -21.47 2.11
N GLY A 1172 17.10 -20.52 2.68
CA GLY A 1172 16.57 -19.31 2.05
C GLY A 1172 15.77 -19.35 0.72
N GLY A 1173 15.57 -20.50 0.06
CA GLY A 1173 15.11 -20.57 -1.33
C GLY A 1173 14.04 -21.62 -1.64
N GLY A 1174 13.64 -22.47 -0.70
CA GLY A 1174 12.51 -23.39 -0.88
C GLY A 1174 11.16 -22.71 -0.64
N ARG A 1175 10.14 -23.00 -1.47
CA ARG A 1175 8.76 -22.51 -1.26
C ARG A 1175 8.23 -23.00 0.09
N PRO A 1176 7.76 -22.12 1.00
CA PRO A 1176 7.04 -22.55 2.20
C PRO A 1176 5.80 -23.36 1.85
N LYS A 1177 5.50 -24.37 2.70
CA LYS A 1177 4.29 -25.20 2.58
C LYS A 1177 3.03 -24.34 2.73
N LEU A 1178 2.03 -24.59 1.86
CA LEU A 1178 0.73 -23.93 1.88
C LEU A 1178 -0.29 -24.77 2.67
N PHE A 1179 -1.23 -24.11 3.35
CA PHE A 1179 -2.14 -24.71 4.34
C PHE A 1179 -3.64 -24.52 4.03
N SER A 1180 -4.00 -23.73 3.02
CA SER A 1180 -5.40 -23.42 2.69
C SER A 1180 -6.10 -24.48 1.83
N PHE A 1181 -5.37 -25.22 1.00
CA PHE A 1181 -5.95 -26.25 0.12
C PHE A 1181 -6.69 -27.37 0.88
N PRO A 1182 -6.14 -27.97 1.97
CA PRO A 1182 -6.85 -28.98 2.75
C PRO A 1182 -8.23 -28.52 3.22
N TRP A 1183 -8.36 -27.25 3.61
CA TRP A 1183 -9.64 -26.67 4.01
C TRP A 1183 -10.61 -26.53 2.83
N ILE A 1184 -10.12 -26.12 1.65
CA ILE A 1184 -10.95 -26.07 0.43
C ILE A 1184 -11.49 -27.45 0.08
N ALA A 1185 -10.62 -28.47 0.07
CA ALA A 1185 -10.99 -29.84 -0.24
C ALA A 1185 -12.00 -30.40 0.78
N ALA A 1186 -11.74 -30.22 2.07
CA ALA A 1186 -12.65 -30.63 3.15
C ALA A 1186 -14.04 -29.99 3.00
N ILE A 1187 -14.10 -28.70 2.67
CA ILE A 1187 -15.37 -27.96 2.53
C ILE A 1187 -16.20 -28.47 1.36
N VAL A 1188 -15.57 -28.80 0.24
CA VAL A 1188 -16.27 -29.37 -0.91
C VAL A 1188 -16.76 -30.77 -0.58
N CYS A 1189 -15.87 -31.60 0.00
CA CYS A 1189 -16.16 -32.98 0.37
C CYS A 1189 -17.34 -33.09 1.35
N LEU A 1190 -17.30 -32.34 2.45
CA LEU A 1190 -18.39 -32.29 3.43
C LEU A 1190 -19.70 -31.76 2.83
N GLY A 1191 -19.62 -30.84 1.86
CA GLY A 1191 -20.78 -30.36 1.11
C GLY A 1191 -21.42 -31.43 0.22
N GLU A 1192 -20.63 -32.31 -0.40
CA GLU A 1192 -21.17 -33.45 -1.17
C GLU A 1192 -21.69 -34.57 -0.24
N VAL A 1193 -21.08 -34.78 0.93
CA VAL A 1193 -21.61 -35.71 1.94
C VAL A 1193 -22.99 -35.26 2.46
N ASP A 1194 -23.16 -33.98 2.81
CA ASP A 1194 -24.47 -33.41 3.21
C ASP A 1194 -25.50 -33.53 2.08
N ARG A 1195 -25.06 -33.37 0.82
CA ARG A 1195 -25.92 -33.58 -0.35
C ARG A 1195 -26.36 -35.03 -0.50
N LEU A 1196 -25.44 -35.98 -0.34
CA LEU A 1196 -25.72 -37.42 -0.36
C LEU A 1196 -26.75 -37.78 0.71
N GLN A 1197 -26.54 -37.31 1.95
CA GLN A 1197 -27.46 -37.54 3.07
C GLN A 1197 -28.87 -37.00 2.82
N ARG A 1198 -29.01 -35.83 2.18
CA ARG A 1198 -30.32 -35.27 1.81
C ARG A 1198 -31.00 -36.00 0.66
N MET A 1199 -30.23 -36.66 -0.21
CA MET A 1199 -30.75 -37.42 -1.34
C MET A 1199 -31.15 -38.85 -0.97
N MET A 1200 -30.64 -39.39 0.14
CA MET A 1200 -31.09 -40.66 0.69
C MET A 1200 -32.35 -40.44 1.56
N PRO A 1201 -33.54 -40.88 1.13
CA PRO A 1201 -34.74 -40.78 1.95
C PRO A 1201 -34.60 -41.73 3.14
N PHE A 1202 -34.56 -41.19 4.36
CA PHE A 1202 -34.71 -41.87 5.65
C PHE A 1202 -34.26 -43.34 5.70
N SER A 1203 -33.07 -43.60 6.25
CA SER A 1203 -32.82 -44.87 6.95
C SER A 1203 -33.27 -44.75 8.40
#